data_AF-B7J6H3-F1
#
_entry.id   AF-B7J6H3-F1
#
_cell.length_a   1.000
_cell.length_b   1.000
_cell.length_c   1.000
_cell.angle_alpha   90.00
_cell.angle_beta   90.00
_cell.angle_gamma   90.00
#
_symmetry.space_group_name_H-M   'P 1'
#
loop_
_entity.id
_entity.type
_entity.pdbx_description
1 polymer ?
#
loop_
_entity_poly.entity_id
_entity_poly.type
_entity_poly.pdbx_seq_one_letter_code
_entity_poly.pdbx_strand_id
1 'polypeptide(L)'
;MPLLPATASGIAFTCDPIDGRDDRLIIHAQWGLGESLVSGQAAGDEYLFAEDPLDDHLWPLARKLGRKSQKTVPLATGGTETRATGSDEAAAFVLTPSQAMVLANLLRDAALALDFTMPCYDLEWVWDGQSFWLTQARPVTARARLTYPILQEQPTYWSRGNTCEVVPDPLSPVDWSNSRKLVNALLEQGYAMAGYPLLEGVQRAGLFHGRLYLELSLIQWEAYDALGVSPKAMNTLVGGHQPEIELAPPLLSDRLSRLARILRYLTLAPGRRRRADKAVGDAILQAKRWRQQALPQDGNGLKDVLIRWLRTVRGASDIFFLQGSSGGSLTFLVQQLEKHFPGEGYALATALLAGGVPSVTAQQGYELMALARLARTDPQVGPFPESAAASDDWFATIPPYNEFRRAFTEFIERYGHRGLYETYLRNPRWREEPGYLLASLDQLASIDESALRERQRSAESKAMRRIVATVPFWWRPIIAALTRAARKECNQRESARSAVIAYLEPIRQVLLAAGAHLVAVDGLDRPDDILQLTMPEIFQALAGKIPSAGLRARVLARTEMFQSWLRETPPEVIVEDKHHQIQHGQGPESMGTERKGEHFQGVPTGTGSIRGKARLLRHPNEGHKLLPGEILVAPSTDPGWTPLFLKAGGLVVETGGYLSHGAIVAREFGIPAVMNLPGVFLKLNDGDLLEVDGQKGTVICLEREDTH
;
A
#
# COMPACT_ATOMS: atom_id res chain seq x y z
N MET A 1 -8.45 -18.63 37.86
CA MET A 1 -9.61 -19.17 37.10
C MET A 1 -10.16 -20.38 37.83
N PRO A 2 -11.47 -20.60 37.83
CA PRO A 2 -12.04 -21.88 38.27
C PRO A 2 -11.58 -23.01 37.34
N LEU A 3 -11.55 -24.25 37.85
CA LEU A 3 -11.28 -25.44 37.05
C LEU A 3 -12.44 -25.64 36.06
N LEU A 4 -12.12 -25.74 34.76
CA LEU A 4 -13.11 -25.98 33.71
C LEU A 4 -13.36 -27.49 33.54
N PRO A 5 -14.61 -27.92 33.30
CA PRO A 5 -14.94 -29.34 33.10
C PRO A 5 -14.56 -29.78 31.68
N ALA A 6 -13.25 -29.90 31.41
CA ALA A 6 -12.70 -30.20 30.10
C ALA A 6 -13.08 -31.62 29.62
N THR A 7 -13.86 -31.68 28.54
CA THR A 7 -14.07 -32.92 27.76
C THR A 7 -12.98 -33.10 26.72
N ALA A 8 -12.48 -32.00 26.17
CA ALA A 8 -11.30 -31.92 25.33
C ALA A 8 -10.56 -30.61 25.61
N SER A 9 -9.30 -30.57 25.24
CA SER A 9 -8.46 -29.38 25.37
C SER A 9 -7.29 -29.45 24.40
N GLY A 10 -6.56 -28.36 24.30
CA GLY A 10 -5.33 -28.37 23.54
C GLY A 10 -4.66 -27.02 23.42
N ILE A 11 -3.72 -26.98 22.49
CA ILE A 11 -2.98 -25.78 22.12
C ILE A 11 -3.27 -25.44 20.67
N ALA A 12 -3.05 -24.20 20.29
CA ALA A 12 -3.15 -23.77 18.91
C ALA A 12 -2.16 -22.65 18.61
N PHE A 13 -1.62 -22.68 17.40
CA PHE A 13 -0.78 -21.63 16.87
C PHE A 13 -1.53 -20.91 15.76
N THR A 14 -1.56 -19.58 15.81
CA THR A 14 -2.19 -18.72 14.78
C THR A 14 -1.24 -18.31 13.65
N CYS A 15 -0.07 -18.93 13.65
CA CYS A 15 1.00 -18.93 12.65
C CYS A 15 1.68 -20.31 12.76
N ASP A 16 2.41 -20.75 11.72
CA ASP A 16 3.18 -21.99 11.77
C ASP A 16 4.60 -21.71 12.31
N PRO A 17 4.95 -22.12 13.54
CA PRO A 17 6.26 -21.82 14.11
C PRO A 17 7.38 -22.65 13.47
N ILE A 18 7.06 -23.77 12.79
CA ILE A 18 8.03 -24.69 12.20
C ILE A 18 8.42 -24.23 10.79
N ASP A 19 7.43 -23.91 9.96
CA ASP A 19 7.67 -23.47 8.59
C ASP A 19 7.79 -21.94 8.47
N GLY A 20 7.45 -21.18 9.52
CA GLY A 20 7.45 -19.71 9.51
C GLY A 20 6.29 -19.09 8.71
N ARG A 21 5.21 -19.86 8.49
CA ARG A 21 4.06 -19.45 7.66
C ARG A 21 3.03 -18.70 8.50
N ASP A 22 2.88 -17.40 8.23
CA ASP A 22 1.94 -16.52 8.94
C ASP A 22 0.49 -16.63 8.44
N ASP A 23 0.24 -17.39 7.38
CA ASP A 23 -1.07 -17.63 6.78
C ASP A 23 -1.70 -18.97 7.19
N ARG A 24 -1.09 -19.67 8.16
CA ARG A 24 -1.53 -20.97 8.68
C ARG A 24 -2.00 -20.87 10.12
N LEU A 25 -3.03 -21.64 10.45
CA LEU A 25 -3.50 -21.86 11.82
C LEU A 25 -3.52 -23.36 12.12
N ILE A 26 -2.87 -23.74 13.21
CA ILE A 26 -2.71 -25.13 13.62
C ILE A 26 -3.40 -25.33 14.97
N ILE A 27 -4.26 -26.34 15.08
CA ILE A 27 -4.89 -26.73 16.33
C ILE A 27 -4.42 -28.13 16.68
N HIS A 28 -3.88 -28.29 17.87
CA HIS A 28 -3.65 -29.60 18.48
C HIS A 28 -4.76 -29.88 19.50
N ALA A 29 -5.39 -31.05 19.42
CA ALA A 29 -6.51 -31.40 20.29
C ALA A 29 -6.31 -32.77 20.96
N GLN A 30 -6.67 -32.86 22.23
CA GLN A 30 -6.60 -34.07 23.05
C GLN A 30 -7.87 -34.21 23.90
N TRP A 31 -8.21 -35.44 24.27
CA TRP A 31 -9.30 -35.72 25.21
C TRP A 31 -8.92 -35.35 26.65
N GLY A 32 -9.87 -34.82 27.42
CA GLY A 32 -9.68 -34.45 28.83
C GLY A 32 -8.88 -33.15 29.01
N LEU A 33 -8.13 -33.05 30.11
CA LEU A 33 -7.32 -31.91 30.51
C LEU A 33 -6.01 -31.79 29.70
N GLY A 34 -5.56 -30.55 29.47
CA GLY A 34 -4.44 -30.23 28.58
C GLY A 34 -3.06 -30.59 29.12
N GLU A 35 -2.95 -30.92 30.41
CA GLU A 35 -1.71 -31.28 31.09
C GLU A 35 -0.92 -32.36 30.33
N SER A 36 -1.60 -33.39 29.84
CA SER A 36 -1.00 -34.51 29.09
C SER A 36 -0.42 -34.12 27.72
N LEU A 37 -0.96 -33.07 27.09
CA LEU A 37 -0.47 -32.55 25.81
C LEU A 37 0.77 -31.68 26.03
N VAL A 38 0.72 -30.80 27.03
CA VAL A 38 1.83 -29.90 27.39
C VAL A 38 3.04 -30.68 27.93
N SER A 39 2.82 -31.78 28.65
CA SER A 39 3.89 -32.64 29.15
C SER A 39 4.52 -33.54 28.09
N GLY A 40 4.07 -33.48 26.82
CA GLY A 40 4.55 -34.33 25.72
C GLY A 40 4.20 -35.81 25.86
N GLN A 41 3.29 -36.17 26.77
CA GLN A 41 2.90 -37.55 27.05
C GLN A 41 1.80 -38.06 26.12
N ALA A 42 1.12 -37.17 25.40
CA ALA A 42 0.09 -37.51 24.41
C ALA A 42 0.38 -36.86 23.04
N ALA A 43 0.20 -37.65 21.96
CA ALA A 43 0.16 -37.14 20.59
C ALA A 43 -1.31 -36.91 20.21
N GLY A 44 -1.75 -35.65 20.33
CA GLY A 44 -3.10 -35.20 19.98
C GLY A 44 -3.38 -35.19 18.47
N ASP A 45 -4.64 -34.95 18.11
CA ASP A 45 -5.02 -34.67 16.73
C ASP A 45 -4.49 -33.32 16.29
N GLU A 46 -4.23 -33.18 14.99
CA GLU A 46 -3.81 -31.92 14.37
C GLU A 46 -4.85 -31.50 13.33
N TYR A 47 -5.25 -30.23 13.37
CA TYR A 47 -6.13 -29.60 12.39
C TYR A 47 -5.41 -28.38 11.83
N LEU A 48 -5.20 -28.38 10.52
CA LEU A 48 -4.49 -27.32 9.83
C LEU A 48 -5.47 -26.51 8.97
N PHE A 49 -5.42 -25.20 9.11
CA PHE A 49 -6.19 -24.22 8.34
C PHE A 49 -5.25 -23.24 7.64
N ALA A 50 -5.72 -22.66 6.54
CA ALA A 50 -5.07 -21.54 5.89
C ALA A 50 -6.05 -20.38 5.67
N GLU A 51 -5.51 -19.18 5.58
CA GLU A 51 -6.26 -17.98 5.23
C GLU A 51 -6.44 -17.88 3.69
N ASP A 52 -7.66 -17.61 3.21
CA ASP A 52 -7.88 -17.26 1.80
C ASP A 52 -7.43 -15.79 1.56
N PRO A 53 -6.44 -15.57 0.67
CA PRO A 53 -5.94 -14.23 0.38
C PRO A 53 -6.97 -13.32 -0.31
N LEU A 54 -8.08 -13.86 -0.82
CA LEU A 54 -9.12 -13.10 -1.52
C LEU A 54 -10.21 -12.57 -0.61
N ASP A 55 -10.52 -13.21 0.52
CA ASP A 55 -11.63 -12.79 1.39
C ASP A 55 -11.44 -13.01 2.89
N ASP A 56 -10.24 -13.34 3.35
CA ASP A 56 -9.96 -13.51 4.78
C ASP A 56 -10.72 -14.70 5.44
N HIS A 57 -11.36 -15.61 4.69
CA HIS A 57 -11.92 -16.80 5.31
C HIS A 57 -10.85 -17.85 5.63
N LEU A 58 -11.02 -18.56 6.75
CA LEU A 58 -10.21 -19.75 7.02
C LEU A 58 -10.78 -20.93 6.23
N TRP A 59 -9.91 -21.69 5.61
CA TRP A 59 -10.26 -22.94 4.94
C TRP A 59 -9.43 -24.10 5.50
N PRO A 60 -10.03 -25.29 5.71
CA PRO A 60 -9.31 -26.43 6.26
C PRO A 60 -8.39 -27.05 5.20
N LEU A 61 -7.10 -27.18 5.53
CA LEU A 61 -6.07 -27.79 4.68
C LEU A 61 -6.00 -29.31 4.88
N ALA A 62 -5.86 -29.71 6.14
CA ALA A 62 -5.57 -31.10 6.50
C ALA A 62 -6.01 -31.39 7.93
N ARG A 63 -6.18 -32.68 8.23
CA ARG A 63 -6.33 -33.19 9.58
C ARG A 63 -5.51 -34.46 9.74
N LYS A 64 -4.84 -34.63 10.88
CA LYS A 64 -4.02 -35.80 11.19
C LYS A 64 -4.47 -36.38 12.52
N LEU A 65 -4.73 -37.68 12.51
CA LEU A 65 -5.16 -38.41 13.69
C LEU A 65 -3.96 -38.67 14.60
N GLY A 66 -4.07 -38.24 15.86
CA GLY A 66 -3.14 -38.53 16.93
C GLY A 66 -3.42 -39.89 17.59
N ARG A 67 -2.43 -40.40 18.33
CA ARG A 67 -2.54 -41.71 19.02
C ARG A 67 -3.48 -41.66 20.23
N LYS A 68 -3.52 -40.53 20.94
CA LYS A 68 -4.45 -40.21 22.04
C LYS A 68 -4.70 -41.35 23.05
N SER A 69 -3.70 -42.19 23.34
CA SER A 69 -3.87 -43.43 24.11
C SER A 69 -4.17 -43.23 25.60
N GLN A 70 -3.92 -42.03 26.12
CA GLN A 70 -4.21 -41.65 27.49
C GLN A 70 -4.88 -40.27 27.52
N LYS A 71 -5.65 -40.00 28.58
CA LYS A 71 -6.27 -38.70 28.86
C LYS A 71 -6.19 -38.39 30.35
N THR A 72 -6.01 -37.11 30.67
CA THR A 72 -6.00 -36.63 32.06
C THR A 72 -7.40 -36.14 32.44
N VAL A 73 -7.89 -36.54 33.61
CA VAL A 73 -9.21 -36.15 34.13
C VAL A 73 -9.11 -35.60 35.55
N PRO A 74 -9.98 -34.66 35.96
CA PRO A 74 -9.98 -34.15 37.33
C PRO A 74 -10.58 -35.17 38.31
N LEU A 75 -10.03 -35.21 39.53
CA LEU A 75 -10.57 -36.01 40.63
C LEU A 75 -11.55 -35.19 41.49
N ALA A 76 -12.62 -35.84 41.96
CA ALA A 76 -13.61 -35.20 42.83
C ALA A 76 -13.03 -34.70 44.16
N THR A 77 -11.94 -35.32 44.63
CA THR A 77 -11.23 -34.96 45.86
C THR A 77 -10.17 -33.87 45.66
N GLY A 78 -10.04 -33.31 44.46
CA GLY A 78 -8.92 -32.47 44.05
C GLY A 78 -7.75 -33.30 43.50
N GLY A 79 -6.99 -32.70 42.58
CA GLY A 79 -5.93 -33.37 41.81
C GLY A 79 -6.40 -33.90 40.44
N THR A 80 -5.49 -34.53 39.71
CA THR A 80 -5.73 -35.11 38.39
C THR A 80 -5.31 -36.59 38.36
N GLU A 81 -5.90 -37.35 37.44
CA GLU A 81 -5.51 -38.74 37.17
C GLU A 81 -5.40 -38.97 35.66
N THR A 82 -4.32 -39.63 35.24
CA THR A 82 -4.15 -40.09 33.86
C THR A 82 -4.78 -41.47 33.69
N ARG A 83 -5.72 -41.60 32.75
CA ARG A 83 -6.42 -42.85 32.44
C ARG A 83 -6.20 -43.24 30.98
N ALA A 84 -6.29 -44.53 30.68
CA ALA A 84 -6.31 -44.99 29.29
C ALA A 84 -7.57 -44.45 28.58
N THR A 85 -7.38 -43.95 27.36
CA THR A 85 -8.49 -43.55 26.49
C THR A 85 -9.16 -44.80 25.93
N GLY A 86 -10.50 -44.81 25.82
CA GLY A 86 -11.21 -45.94 25.20
C GLY A 86 -10.77 -46.14 23.75
N SER A 87 -10.79 -47.38 23.25
CA SER A 87 -10.35 -47.71 21.88
C SER A 87 -11.03 -46.84 20.82
N ASP A 88 -12.34 -46.64 20.98
CA ASP A 88 -13.16 -45.91 20.02
C ASP A 88 -12.88 -44.40 20.08
N GLU A 89 -12.71 -43.85 21.29
CA GLU A 89 -12.30 -42.45 21.50
C GLU A 89 -10.89 -42.19 20.94
N ALA A 90 -9.94 -43.12 21.14
CA ALA A 90 -8.57 -42.97 20.65
C ALA A 90 -8.50 -43.01 19.11
N ALA A 91 -9.36 -43.81 18.47
CA ALA A 91 -9.48 -43.92 17.02
C ALA A 91 -10.28 -42.77 16.37
N ALA A 92 -11.03 -42.01 17.15
CA ALA A 92 -11.83 -40.88 16.66
C ALA A 92 -11.04 -39.56 16.65
N PHE A 93 -11.48 -38.62 15.81
CA PHE A 93 -11.04 -37.23 15.90
C PHE A 93 -11.71 -36.54 17.09
N VAL A 94 -10.94 -35.77 17.87
CA VAL A 94 -11.41 -35.05 19.08
C VAL A 94 -12.51 -34.04 18.76
N LEU A 95 -12.30 -33.28 17.69
CA LEU A 95 -13.22 -32.27 17.19
C LEU A 95 -13.85 -32.73 15.88
N THR A 96 -15.16 -32.48 15.74
CA THR A 96 -15.83 -32.53 14.45
C THR A 96 -15.32 -31.38 13.54
N PRO A 97 -15.47 -31.48 12.21
CA PRO A 97 -15.04 -30.41 11.30
C PRO A 97 -15.68 -29.05 11.61
N SER A 98 -16.95 -29.02 12.04
CA SER A 98 -17.64 -27.78 12.42
C SER A 98 -17.10 -27.21 13.72
N GLN A 99 -16.86 -28.05 14.74
CA GLN A 99 -16.22 -27.62 15.99
C GLN A 99 -14.83 -27.05 15.76
N ALA A 100 -14.01 -27.72 14.94
CA ALA A 100 -12.67 -27.25 14.60
C ALA A 100 -12.70 -25.89 13.90
N MET A 101 -13.65 -25.65 12.99
CA MET A 101 -13.82 -24.36 12.32
C MET A 101 -14.30 -23.25 13.28
N VAL A 102 -15.20 -23.56 14.21
CA VAL A 102 -15.64 -22.61 15.25
C VAL A 102 -14.46 -22.19 16.12
N LEU A 103 -13.69 -23.17 16.60
CA LEU A 103 -12.49 -22.92 17.39
C LEU A 103 -11.43 -22.13 16.61
N ALA A 104 -11.17 -22.49 15.35
CA ALA A 104 -10.20 -21.77 14.50
C ALA A 104 -10.55 -20.28 14.36
N ASN A 105 -11.82 -19.95 14.16
CA ASN A 105 -12.25 -18.56 14.09
C ASN A 105 -12.14 -17.83 15.44
N LEU A 106 -12.44 -18.51 16.55
CA LEU A 106 -12.27 -17.94 17.90
C LEU A 106 -10.80 -17.64 18.21
N LEU A 107 -9.90 -18.58 17.91
CA LEU A 107 -8.46 -18.44 18.12
C LEU A 107 -7.88 -17.28 17.29
N ARG A 108 -8.27 -17.19 16.02
CA ARG A 108 -7.87 -16.09 15.15
C ARG A 108 -8.40 -14.75 15.65
N ASP A 109 -9.67 -14.70 16.07
CA ASP A 109 -10.27 -13.48 16.63
C ASP A 109 -9.52 -13.02 17.89
N ALA A 110 -9.16 -13.95 18.78
CA ALA A 110 -8.37 -13.64 19.97
C ALA A 110 -6.98 -13.09 19.61
N ALA A 111 -6.27 -13.71 18.65
CA ALA A 111 -4.97 -13.22 18.20
C ALA A 111 -5.06 -11.80 17.60
N LEU A 112 -6.06 -11.52 16.76
CA LEU A 112 -6.29 -10.19 16.19
C LEU A 112 -6.69 -9.15 17.25
N ALA A 113 -7.45 -9.56 18.27
CA ALA A 113 -7.83 -8.69 19.38
C ALA A 113 -6.62 -8.29 20.23
N LEU A 114 -5.65 -9.20 20.41
CA LEU A 114 -4.42 -8.97 21.16
C LEU A 114 -3.41 -8.15 20.36
N ASP A 115 -3.18 -8.51 19.09
CA ASP A 115 -2.29 -7.77 18.18
C ASP A 115 -2.70 -8.02 16.72
N PHE A 116 -3.36 -7.04 16.10
CA PHE A 116 -3.74 -7.14 14.68
C PHE A 116 -2.56 -6.89 13.72
N THR A 117 -1.44 -6.38 14.21
CA THR A 117 -0.26 -6.09 13.39
C THR A 117 0.50 -7.38 13.08
N MET A 118 0.71 -8.22 14.11
CA MET A 118 1.34 -9.52 14.04
C MET A 118 0.58 -10.54 14.92
N PRO A 119 -0.56 -11.09 14.43
CA PRO A 119 -1.43 -11.98 15.20
C PRO A 119 -0.86 -13.41 15.30
N CYS A 120 0.40 -13.56 15.72
CA CYS A 120 1.11 -14.84 15.83
C CYS A 120 1.23 -15.24 17.32
N TYR A 121 0.25 -16.04 17.76
CA TYR A 121 0.06 -16.44 19.16
C TYR A 121 -0.04 -17.96 19.31
N ASP A 122 0.52 -18.44 20.41
CA ASP A 122 0.30 -19.74 21.04
C ASP A 122 -0.83 -19.61 22.07
N LEU A 123 -1.93 -20.31 21.85
CA LEU A 123 -3.16 -20.23 22.63
C LEU A 123 -3.53 -21.58 23.21
N GLU A 124 -3.86 -21.60 24.50
CA GLU A 124 -4.43 -22.78 25.16
C GLU A 124 -5.94 -22.67 25.25
N TRP A 125 -6.64 -23.79 25.01
CA TRP A 125 -8.09 -23.82 24.97
C TRP A 125 -8.68 -25.08 25.60
N VAL A 126 -9.94 -24.98 26.04
CA VAL A 126 -10.73 -26.05 26.63
C VAL A 126 -12.11 -26.11 25.97
N TRP A 127 -12.60 -27.32 25.70
CA TRP A 127 -13.97 -27.61 25.32
C TRP A 127 -14.68 -28.31 26.48
N ASP A 128 -15.72 -27.67 27.02
CA ASP A 128 -16.48 -28.19 28.18
C ASP A 128 -17.66 -29.11 27.81
N GLY A 129 -17.84 -29.38 26.50
CA GLY A 129 -19.01 -30.09 25.96
C GLY A 129 -20.06 -29.18 25.33
N GLN A 130 -19.98 -27.86 25.58
CA GLN A 130 -20.93 -26.85 25.09
C GLN A 130 -20.25 -25.65 24.44
N SER A 131 -19.15 -25.17 25.00
CA SER A 131 -18.44 -23.96 24.59
C SER A 131 -16.92 -24.13 24.64
N PHE A 132 -16.23 -23.36 23.79
CA PHE A 132 -14.79 -23.22 23.83
C PHE A 132 -14.39 -22.10 24.77
N TRP A 133 -13.38 -22.35 25.59
CA TRP A 133 -12.77 -21.42 26.52
C TRP A 133 -11.31 -21.23 26.15
N LEU A 134 -10.84 -19.98 26.12
CA LEU A 134 -9.42 -19.69 26.01
C LEU A 134 -8.86 -19.54 27.42
N THR A 135 -7.84 -20.34 27.75
CA THR A 135 -7.25 -20.40 29.10
C THR A 135 -5.93 -19.64 29.18
N GLN A 136 -5.21 -19.53 28.07
CA GLN A 136 -3.96 -18.79 27.98
C GLN A 136 -3.74 -18.29 26.55
N ALA A 137 -3.04 -17.15 26.42
CA ALA A 137 -2.52 -16.66 25.14
C ALA A 137 -1.11 -16.11 25.37
N ARG A 138 -0.16 -16.49 24.49
CA ARG A 138 1.23 -16.04 24.52
C ARG A 138 1.70 -15.69 23.11
N PRO A 139 2.42 -14.57 22.89
CA PRO A 139 3.06 -14.32 21.61
C PRO A 139 4.07 -15.43 21.26
N VAL A 140 4.13 -15.83 20.00
CA VAL A 140 5.16 -16.75 19.51
C VAL A 140 6.45 -15.96 19.31
N THR A 141 7.44 -16.16 20.18
CA THR A 141 8.73 -15.42 20.14
C THR A 141 9.85 -16.19 19.42
N ALA A 142 9.64 -17.47 19.12
CA ALA A 142 10.61 -18.30 18.40
C ALA A 142 9.89 -18.99 17.24
N ARG A 143 10.18 -18.53 16.02
CA ARG A 143 9.63 -19.09 14.78
C ARG A 143 10.73 -19.25 13.74
N ALA A 144 10.58 -20.21 12.84
CA ALA A 144 11.45 -20.33 11.68
C ALA A 144 11.29 -19.11 10.76
N ARG A 145 12.39 -18.70 10.14
CA ARG A 145 12.39 -17.62 9.16
C ARG A 145 12.08 -18.18 7.78
N LEU A 146 10.88 -17.88 7.27
CA LEU A 146 10.48 -18.23 5.91
C LEU A 146 11.14 -17.29 4.89
N THR A 147 12.31 -17.66 4.38
CA THR A 147 13.03 -16.91 3.34
C THR A 147 13.88 -17.81 2.45
N TYR A 148 14.45 -17.25 1.39
CA TYR A 148 15.34 -17.95 0.46
C TYR A 148 16.66 -18.33 1.13
N PRO A 149 17.29 -19.47 0.75
CA PRO A 149 18.53 -19.95 1.39
C PRO A 149 19.66 -18.90 1.47
N ILE A 150 19.81 -18.07 0.45
CA ILE A 150 20.84 -17.01 0.40
C ILE A 150 20.60 -15.90 1.43
N LEU A 151 19.35 -15.69 1.84
CA LEU A 151 18.95 -14.65 2.79
C LEU A 151 18.91 -15.14 4.23
N GLN A 152 18.98 -16.46 4.47
CA GLN A 152 18.78 -17.05 5.81
C GLN A 152 19.71 -16.46 6.89
N GLU A 153 20.97 -16.22 6.53
CA GLU A 153 21.98 -15.65 7.45
C GLU A 153 22.11 -14.12 7.34
N GLN A 154 21.45 -13.50 6.37
CA GLN A 154 21.50 -12.04 6.16
C GLN A 154 20.39 -11.33 6.94
N PRO A 155 20.56 -10.07 7.36
CA PRO A 155 19.46 -9.31 7.94
C PRO A 155 18.30 -9.11 6.94
N THR A 156 17.09 -8.97 7.48
CA THR A 156 15.93 -8.49 6.73
C THR A 156 15.90 -6.96 6.79
N TYR A 157 15.83 -6.32 5.64
CA TYR A 157 15.66 -4.88 5.52
C TYR A 157 14.20 -4.57 5.25
N TRP A 158 13.52 -3.93 6.19
CA TRP A 158 12.19 -3.38 6.02
C TRP A 158 12.31 -1.91 5.62
N SER A 159 11.72 -1.49 4.50
CA SER A 159 11.84 -0.12 4.00
C SER A 159 10.50 0.57 3.78
N ARG A 160 10.45 1.87 4.07
CA ARG A 160 9.33 2.76 3.75
C ARG A 160 9.53 3.66 2.54
N GLY A 161 10.67 3.58 1.84
CA GLY A 161 11.03 4.54 0.79
C GLY A 161 9.90 4.82 -0.21
N ASN A 162 9.25 3.80 -0.76
CA ASN A 162 8.10 4.00 -1.67
C ASN A 162 6.76 4.17 -0.93
N THR A 163 6.57 3.52 0.21
CA THR A 163 5.27 3.48 0.90
C THR A 163 4.96 4.77 1.64
N CYS A 164 5.94 5.51 2.12
CA CYS A 164 5.72 6.81 2.75
C CYS A 164 5.27 7.90 1.75
N GLU A 165 5.39 7.68 0.43
CA GLU A 165 4.74 8.51 -0.58
C GLU A 165 3.23 8.25 -0.67
N VAL A 166 2.82 6.99 -0.56
CA VAL A 166 1.46 6.56 -0.87
C VAL A 166 0.60 6.51 0.39
N VAL A 167 1.20 6.04 1.49
CA VAL A 167 0.60 5.86 2.82
C VAL A 167 1.59 6.33 3.90
N PRO A 168 1.81 7.65 4.04
CA PRO A 168 2.73 8.24 5.03
C PRO A 168 2.30 8.05 6.48
N ASP A 169 1.00 8.05 6.74
CA ASP A 169 0.42 7.97 8.07
C ASP A 169 0.18 6.52 8.52
N PRO A 170 -0.03 6.30 9.83
CA PRO A 170 -0.48 5.02 10.33
C PRO A 170 -1.74 4.52 9.60
N LEU A 171 -1.73 3.23 9.25
CA LEU A 171 -2.87 2.50 8.68
C LEU A 171 -3.82 2.11 9.80
N SER A 172 -5.12 2.29 9.56
CA SER A 172 -6.12 1.68 10.44
C SER A 172 -6.12 0.15 10.26
N PRO A 173 -6.67 -0.62 11.21
CA PRO A 173 -6.78 -2.07 11.11
C PRO A 173 -7.42 -2.58 9.80
N VAL A 174 -8.45 -1.89 9.30
CA VAL A 174 -9.10 -2.25 8.04
C VAL A 174 -8.20 -1.96 6.84
N ASP A 175 -7.45 -0.84 6.88
CA ASP A 175 -6.47 -0.48 5.85
C ASP A 175 -5.38 -1.55 5.80
N TRP A 176 -4.81 -1.93 6.95
CA TRP A 176 -3.75 -2.95 7.03
C TRP A 176 -4.21 -4.31 6.50
N SER A 177 -5.39 -4.77 6.92
CA SER A 177 -5.98 -6.04 6.47
C SER A 177 -6.05 -6.12 4.94
N ASN A 178 -6.35 -4.98 4.29
CA ASN A 178 -6.43 -4.90 2.84
C ASN A 178 -5.04 -4.72 2.20
N SER A 179 -4.25 -3.74 2.66
CA SER A 179 -2.95 -3.37 2.10
C SER A 179 -1.96 -4.53 2.08
N ARG A 180 -1.89 -5.34 3.14
CA ARG A 180 -1.00 -6.52 3.21
C ARG A 180 -1.14 -7.42 1.98
N LYS A 181 -2.38 -7.71 1.60
CA LYS A 181 -2.73 -8.61 0.48
C LYS A 181 -2.52 -7.94 -0.88
N LEU A 182 -2.96 -6.69 -1.00
CA LEU A 182 -2.81 -5.94 -2.25
C LEU A 182 -1.33 -5.72 -2.61
N VAL A 183 -0.47 -5.50 -1.61
CA VAL A 183 0.98 -5.35 -1.82
C VAL A 183 1.61 -6.66 -2.28
N ASN A 184 1.29 -7.81 -1.68
CA ASN A 184 1.78 -9.10 -2.17
C ASN A 184 1.32 -9.34 -3.62
N ALA A 185 0.03 -9.16 -3.89
CA ALA A 185 -0.52 -9.31 -5.23
C ALA A 185 0.22 -8.43 -6.25
N LEU A 186 0.49 -7.16 -5.91
CA LEU A 186 1.23 -6.20 -6.72
C LEU A 186 2.66 -6.67 -7.04
N LEU A 187 3.39 -7.16 -6.04
CA LEU A 187 4.81 -7.48 -6.16
C LEU A 187 5.08 -8.84 -6.82
N GLU A 188 4.12 -9.77 -6.76
CA GLU A 188 4.30 -11.14 -7.25
C GLU A 188 4.04 -11.32 -8.75
N GLN A 189 3.11 -10.56 -9.35
CA GLN A 189 2.56 -10.90 -10.67
C GLN A 189 3.61 -10.97 -11.79
N GLY A 190 4.61 -10.09 -11.75
CA GLY A 190 5.67 -10.06 -12.75
C GLY A 190 6.53 -11.32 -12.72
N TYR A 191 6.89 -11.76 -11.51
CA TYR A 191 7.72 -12.95 -11.29
C TYR A 191 6.94 -14.24 -11.53
N ALA A 192 5.68 -14.32 -11.07
CA ALA A 192 4.79 -15.43 -11.34
C ALA A 192 4.61 -15.66 -12.86
N MET A 193 4.45 -14.57 -13.63
CA MET A 193 4.36 -14.66 -15.09
C MET A 193 5.65 -15.18 -15.74
N ALA A 194 6.80 -14.76 -15.23
CA ALA A 194 8.11 -15.24 -15.65
C ALA A 194 8.35 -16.72 -15.28
N GLY A 195 7.46 -17.34 -14.49
CA GLY A 195 7.59 -18.71 -14.00
C GLY A 195 8.59 -18.84 -12.84
N TYR A 196 8.79 -17.76 -12.09
CA TYR A 196 9.65 -17.77 -10.91
C TYR A 196 8.96 -18.49 -9.73
N PRO A 197 9.64 -19.41 -9.01
CA PRO A 197 9.08 -20.08 -7.85
C PRO A 197 9.10 -19.15 -6.63
N LEU A 198 8.05 -18.33 -6.52
CA LEU A 198 7.81 -17.49 -5.34
C LEU A 198 7.53 -18.38 -4.12
N LEU A 199 8.01 -17.98 -2.94
CA LEU A 199 7.67 -18.65 -1.68
C LEU A 199 6.20 -18.41 -1.36
N GLU A 200 5.45 -19.48 -1.20
CA GLU A 200 4.03 -19.39 -0.85
C GLU A 200 3.87 -18.93 0.61
N GLY A 201 2.91 -18.03 0.86
CA GLY A 201 2.58 -17.51 2.19
C GLY A 201 3.54 -16.46 2.76
N VAL A 202 4.67 -16.21 2.09
CA VAL A 202 5.63 -15.16 2.51
C VAL A 202 4.99 -13.78 2.38
N GLN A 203 5.17 -12.93 3.40
CA GLN A 203 4.69 -11.55 3.37
C GLN A 203 5.80 -10.62 2.86
N ARG A 204 5.48 -9.77 1.88
CA ARG A 204 6.39 -8.72 1.37
C ARG A 204 6.08 -7.35 1.98
N ALA A 205 5.14 -7.32 2.91
CA ALA A 205 4.70 -6.15 3.63
C ALA A 205 4.61 -6.47 5.13
N GLY A 206 5.05 -5.52 5.96
CA GLY A 206 4.95 -5.57 7.42
C GLY A 206 4.38 -4.26 7.96
N LEU A 207 3.77 -4.30 9.15
CA LEU A 207 3.24 -3.12 9.83
C LEU A 207 4.04 -2.87 11.10
N PHE A 208 4.81 -1.79 11.12
CA PHE A 208 5.61 -1.41 12.29
C PHE A 208 5.10 -0.08 12.82
N HIS A 209 4.62 -0.08 14.07
CA HIS A 209 4.04 1.10 14.73
C HIS A 209 2.97 1.76 13.85
N GLY A 210 2.14 0.95 13.20
CA GLY A 210 1.07 1.39 12.31
C GLY A 210 1.51 1.75 10.89
N ARG A 211 2.80 1.72 10.54
CA ARG A 211 3.26 2.09 9.19
C ARG A 211 3.63 0.89 8.34
N LEU A 212 3.30 0.99 7.06
CA LEU A 212 3.58 -0.03 6.06
C LEU A 212 5.05 -0.01 5.63
N TYR A 213 5.78 -1.09 5.89
CA TYR A 213 7.12 -1.34 5.37
C TYR A 213 7.08 -2.46 4.34
N LEU A 214 7.95 -2.40 3.35
CA LEU A 214 8.19 -3.48 2.39
C LEU A 214 9.40 -4.30 2.82
N GLU A 215 9.33 -5.62 2.71
CA GLU A 215 10.47 -6.51 2.93
C GLU A 215 11.39 -6.39 1.69
N LEU A 216 12.42 -5.56 1.81
CA LEU A 216 13.30 -5.19 0.72
C LEU A 216 14.32 -6.28 0.38
N SER A 217 14.75 -7.10 1.34
CA SER A 217 15.71 -8.19 1.11
C SER A 217 15.14 -9.25 0.15
N LEU A 218 13.89 -9.67 0.38
CA LEU A 218 13.08 -10.54 -0.47
C LEU A 218 12.87 -9.88 -1.84
N ILE A 219 12.42 -8.62 -1.87
CA ILE A 219 12.15 -7.92 -3.14
C ILE A 219 13.43 -7.80 -3.99
N GLN A 220 14.58 -7.47 -3.38
CA GLN A 220 15.86 -7.40 -4.07
C GLN A 220 16.28 -8.78 -4.60
N TRP A 221 16.15 -9.83 -3.79
CA TRP A 221 16.50 -11.18 -4.21
C TRP A 221 15.60 -11.70 -5.32
N GLU A 222 14.27 -11.60 -5.18
CA GLU A 222 13.31 -12.05 -6.18
C GLU A 222 13.53 -11.32 -7.51
N ALA A 223 13.78 -10.02 -7.49
CA ALA A 223 14.09 -9.25 -8.69
C ALA A 223 15.40 -9.65 -9.35
N TYR A 224 16.44 -9.88 -8.55
CA TYR A 224 17.76 -10.31 -9.01
C TYR A 224 17.71 -11.71 -9.61
N ASP A 225 17.19 -12.68 -8.88
CA ASP A 225 17.20 -14.07 -9.32
C ASP A 225 16.23 -14.26 -10.51
N ALA A 226 15.01 -13.73 -10.43
CA ALA A 226 14.02 -13.90 -11.48
C ALA A 226 14.43 -13.23 -12.80
N LEU A 227 14.82 -11.94 -12.75
CA LEU A 227 14.96 -11.08 -13.92
C LEU A 227 16.32 -10.37 -14.04
N GLY A 228 17.22 -10.51 -13.06
CA GLY A 228 18.55 -9.92 -13.10
C GLY A 228 18.63 -8.45 -12.70
N VAL A 229 17.61 -7.92 -12.01
CA VAL A 229 17.65 -6.57 -11.47
C VAL A 229 18.54 -6.57 -10.22
N SER A 230 19.65 -5.85 -10.23
CA SER A 230 20.56 -5.82 -9.09
C SER A 230 19.93 -5.13 -7.86
N PRO A 231 20.38 -5.44 -6.63
CA PRO A 231 19.97 -4.75 -5.42
C PRO A 231 20.07 -3.22 -5.53
N LYS A 232 21.21 -2.72 -6.01
CA LYS A 232 21.39 -1.29 -6.34
C LYS A 232 20.33 -0.74 -7.28
N ALA A 233 20.04 -1.44 -8.38
CA ALA A 233 19.04 -1.00 -9.35
C ALA A 233 17.62 -1.01 -8.75
N MET A 234 17.31 -2.00 -7.89
CA MET A 234 16.06 -2.05 -7.15
C MET A 234 15.97 -0.87 -6.17
N ASN A 235 17.04 -0.56 -5.44
CA ASN A 235 17.09 0.57 -4.52
C ASN A 235 16.77 1.87 -5.24
N THR A 236 17.35 2.14 -6.42
CA THR A 236 17.01 3.32 -7.23
C THR A 236 15.51 3.46 -7.53
N LEU A 237 14.75 2.36 -7.56
CA LEU A 237 13.30 2.38 -7.77
C LEU A 237 12.49 2.67 -6.50
N VAL A 238 13.00 2.28 -5.32
CA VAL A 238 12.30 2.42 -4.03
C VAL A 238 12.72 3.63 -3.19
N GLY A 239 13.87 4.26 -3.47
CA GLY A 239 14.36 5.44 -2.75
C GLY A 239 15.89 5.66 -2.82
N GLY A 240 16.65 4.69 -3.33
CA GLY A 240 18.04 4.83 -3.78
C GLY A 240 19.12 4.72 -2.71
N HIS A 241 18.77 4.81 -1.42
CA HIS A 241 19.73 4.86 -0.31
C HIS A 241 19.56 3.71 0.69
N GLN A 242 18.67 2.76 0.41
CA GLN A 242 18.44 1.60 1.26
C GLN A 242 19.65 0.64 1.23
N PRO A 243 19.83 -0.22 2.24
CA PRO A 243 20.84 -1.27 2.24
C PRO A 243 20.67 -2.25 1.06
N GLU A 244 21.76 -2.91 0.66
CA GLU A 244 21.78 -3.94 -0.38
C GLU A 244 22.02 -5.31 0.27
N ILE A 245 21.32 -6.35 -0.21
CA ILE A 245 21.65 -7.74 0.12
C ILE A 245 22.99 -8.14 -0.48
N GLU A 246 23.68 -9.05 0.19
CA GLU A 246 24.88 -9.69 -0.33
C GLU A 246 24.50 -10.77 -1.33
N LEU A 247 25.16 -10.76 -2.49
CA LEU A 247 24.92 -11.70 -3.57
C LEU A 247 26.11 -12.64 -3.74
N ALA A 248 25.83 -13.93 -3.87
CA ALA A 248 26.82 -14.89 -4.36
C ALA A 248 27.03 -14.73 -5.88
N PRO A 249 28.24 -15.02 -6.39
CA PRO A 249 28.49 -15.06 -7.84
C PRO A 249 27.56 -16.06 -8.53
N PRO A 250 26.83 -15.67 -9.58
CA PRO A 250 25.85 -16.56 -10.21
C PRO A 250 26.55 -17.67 -11.01
N LEU A 251 26.04 -18.89 -10.88
CA LEU A 251 26.46 -20.05 -11.68
C LEU A 251 25.94 -19.91 -13.13
N LEU A 252 26.49 -20.72 -14.04
CA LEU A 252 26.02 -20.75 -15.43
C LEU A 252 24.56 -21.20 -15.53
N SER A 253 24.14 -22.16 -14.69
CA SER A 253 22.75 -22.61 -14.57
C SER A 253 21.82 -21.44 -14.25
N ASP A 254 22.20 -20.58 -13.30
CA ASP A 254 21.38 -19.46 -12.83
C ASP A 254 21.18 -18.45 -13.96
N ARG A 255 22.25 -18.18 -14.73
CA ARG A 255 22.20 -17.29 -15.90
C ARG A 255 21.28 -17.85 -16.99
N LEU A 256 21.33 -19.16 -17.26
CA LEU A 256 20.49 -19.81 -18.27
C LEU A 256 19.02 -19.83 -17.84
N SER A 257 18.74 -20.19 -16.59
CA SER A 257 17.37 -20.15 -16.03
C SER A 257 16.81 -18.74 -16.03
N ARG A 258 17.61 -17.73 -15.66
CA ARG A 258 17.22 -16.32 -15.74
C ARG A 258 16.94 -15.87 -17.16
N LEU A 259 17.78 -16.24 -18.13
CA LEU A 259 17.53 -15.93 -19.54
C LEU A 259 16.21 -16.55 -20.02
N ALA A 260 15.94 -17.81 -19.67
CA ALA A 260 14.67 -18.47 -19.99
C ALA A 260 13.46 -17.73 -19.38
N ARG A 261 13.57 -17.29 -18.12
CA ARG A 261 12.54 -16.49 -17.42
C ARG A 261 12.32 -15.13 -18.09
N ILE A 262 13.38 -14.42 -18.47
CA ILE A 262 13.30 -13.15 -19.20
C ILE A 262 12.62 -13.35 -20.56
N LEU A 263 13.02 -14.36 -21.32
CA LEU A 263 12.40 -14.67 -22.61
C LEU A 263 10.90 -14.97 -22.45
N ARG A 264 10.53 -15.78 -21.45
CA ARG A 264 9.13 -16.06 -21.10
C ARG A 264 8.37 -14.79 -20.71
N TYR A 265 8.98 -13.90 -19.91
CA TYR A 265 8.36 -12.63 -19.55
C TYR A 265 8.09 -11.77 -20.80
N LEU A 266 9.10 -11.61 -21.66
CA LEU A 266 9.00 -10.80 -22.87
C LEU A 266 7.98 -11.35 -23.88
N THR A 267 7.78 -12.66 -23.94
CA THR A 267 6.77 -13.28 -24.83
C THR A 267 5.35 -13.13 -24.30
N LEU A 268 5.14 -13.25 -22.99
CA LEU A 268 3.81 -13.24 -22.37
C LEU A 268 3.32 -11.83 -21.99
N ALA A 269 4.22 -10.93 -21.62
CA ALA A 269 3.87 -9.59 -21.14
C ALA A 269 2.99 -8.78 -22.10
N PRO A 270 3.23 -8.74 -23.43
CA PRO A 270 2.41 -7.94 -24.34
C PRO A 270 0.94 -8.36 -24.37
N GLY A 271 0.68 -9.68 -24.38
CA GLY A 271 -0.68 -10.23 -24.35
C GLY A 271 -1.37 -9.94 -23.02
N ARG A 272 -0.67 -10.13 -21.90
CA ARG A 272 -1.19 -9.82 -20.56
C ARG A 272 -1.48 -8.33 -20.39
N ARG A 273 -0.57 -7.45 -20.80
CA ARG A 273 -0.78 -5.99 -20.77
C ARG A 273 -2.03 -5.56 -21.54
N ARG A 274 -2.30 -6.12 -22.73
CA ARG A 274 -3.53 -5.81 -23.50
C ARG A 274 -4.80 -6.26 -22.78
N ARG A 275 -4.79 -7.46 -22.18
CA ARG A 275 -5.93 -7.95 -21.38
C ARG A 275 -6.14 -7.06 -20.15
N ALA A 276 -5.06 -6.68 -19.49
CA ALA A 276 -5.10 -5.82 -18.32
C ALA A 276 -5.58 -4.39 -18.63
N ASP A 277 -5.18 -3.81 -19.77
CA ASP A 277 -5.69 -2.50 -20.22
C ASP A 277 -7.22 -2.51 -20.33
N LYS A 278 -7.78 -3.60 -20.85
CA LYS A 278 -9.24 -3.79 -20.89
C LYS A 278 -9.83 -3.93 -19.49
N ALA A 279 -9.19 -4.73 -18.64
CA ALA A 279 -9.64 -4.96 -17.26
C ALA A 279 -9.70 -3.66 -16.43
N VAL A 280 -8.81 -2.68 -16.69
CA VAL A 280 -8.86 -1.35 -16.08
C VAL A 280 -10.17 -0.63 -16.41
N GLY A 281 -10.58 -0.62 -17.67
CA GLY A 281 -11.85 -0.01 -18.09
C GLY A 281 -13.06 -0.73 -17.51
N ASP A 282 -13.05 -2.07 -17.54
CA ASP A 282 -14.10 -2.91 -16.96
C ASP A 282 -14.22 -2.67 -15.45
N ALA A 283 -13.11 -2.49 -14.75
CA ALA A 283 -13.08 -2.19 -13.31
C ALA A 283 -13.73 -0.86 -12.95
N ILE A 284 -13.41 0.21 -13.68
CA ILE A 284 -14.03 1.52 -13.47
C ILE A 284 -15.55 1.46 -13.69
N LEU A 285 -16.00 0.75 -14.74
CA LEU A 285 -17.42 0.55 -15.00
C LEU A 285 -18.09 -0.30 -13.91
N GLN A 286 -17.42 -1.34 -13.42
CA GLN A 286 -17.93 -2.20 -12.36
C GLN A 286 -18.04 -1.44 -11.03
N ALA A 287 -17.03 -0.64 -10.68
CA ALA A 287 -17.08 0.25 -9.52
C ALA A 287 -18.26 1.24 -9.61
N LYS A 288 -18.51 1.81 -10.80
CA LYS A 288 -19.67 2.67 -11.02
C LYS A 288 -21.00 1.94 -10.76
N ARG A 289 -21.14 0.69 -11.24
CA ARG A 289 -22.34 -0.13 -10.98
C ARG A 289 -22.53 -0.40 -9.50
N TRP A 290 -21.46 -0.76 -8.78
CA TRP A 290 -21.50 -1.00 -7.33
C TRP A 290 -21.95 0.24 -6.55
N ARG A 291 -21.44 1.41 -6.92
CA ARG A 291 -21.83 2.70 -6.30
C ARG A 291 -23.33 3.02 -6.48
N GLN A 292 -23.92 2.57 -7.58
CA GLN A 292 -25.34 2.79 -7.90
C GLN A 292 -26.25 1.68 -7.34
N GLN A 293 -25.67 0.62 -6.80
CA GLN A 293 -26.41 -0.50 -6.24
C GLN A 293 -26.92 -0.14 -4.84
N ALA A 294 -28.21 -0.40 -4.58
CA ALA A 294 -28.74 -0.30 -3.23
C ALA A 294 -28.05 -1.31 -2.30
N LEU A 295 -27.56 -0.82 -1.17
CA LEU A 295 -26.91 -1.65 -0.17
C LEU A 295 -27.94 -2.36 0.72
N PRO A 296 -27.68 -3.61 1.14
CA PRO A 296 -28.49 -4.26 2.17
C PRO A 296 -28.50 -3.46 3.47
N GLN A 297 -29.60 -3.57 4.23
CA GLN A 297 -29.74 -2.90 5.53
C GLN A 297 -29.43 -3.85 6.71
N ASP A 298 -29.32 -5.15 6.45
CA ASP A 298 -28.99 -6.17 7.44
C ASP A 298 -27.50 -6.55 7.39
N GLY A 299 -26.96 -6.98 8.54
CA GLY A 299 -25.53 -7.28 8.68
C GLY A 299 -25.05 -8.43 7.79
N ASN A 300 -25.85 -9.47 7.58
CA ASN A 300 -25.45 -10.60 6.72
C ASN A 300 -25.37 -10.17 5.25
N GLY A 301 -26.34 -9.41 4.76
CA GLY A 301 -26.32 -8.86 3.41
C GLY A 301 -25.09 -7.97 3.18
N LEU A 302 -24.76 -7.09 4.13
CA LEU A 302 -23.58 -6.22 4.05
C LEU A 302 -22.28 -7.03 4.03
N LYS A 303 -22.16 -8.04 4.88
CA LYS A 303 -21.03 -8.98 4.92
C LYS A 303 -20.85 -9.71 3.58
N ASP A 304 -21.93 -10.24 3.01
CA ASP A 304 -21.90 -10.97 1.73
C ASP A 304 -21.51 -10.08 0.55
N VAL A 305 -21.89 -8.79 0.59
CA VAL A 305 -21.46 -7.79 -0.39
C VAL A 305 -19.95 -7.53 -0.25
N LEU A 306 -19.46 -7.28 0.97
CA LEU A 306 -18.03 -7.05 1.23
C LEU A 306 -17.17 -8.21 0.74
N ILE A 307 -17.50 -9.45 1.13
CA ILE A 307 -16.76 -10.65 0.71
C ILE A 307 -16.68 -10.73 -0.82
N ARG A 308 -17.83 -10.60 -1.50
CA ARG A 308 -17.92 -10.72 -2.96
C ARG A 308 -17.09 -9.65 -3.68
N TRP A 309 -17.15 -8.42 -3.20
CA TRP A 309 -16.42 -7.30 -3.81
C TRP A 309 -14.93 -7.41 -3.51
N LEU A 310 -14.53 -7.77 -2.29
CA LEU A 310 -13.12 -8.02 -1.95
C LEU A 310 -12.51 -9.13 -2.80
N ARG A 311 -13.21 -10.27 -3.01
CA ARG A 311 -12.73 -11.33 -3.92
C ARG A 311 -12.51 -10.81 -5.33
N THR A 312 -13.39 -9.94 -5.81
CA THR A 312 -13.28 -9.33 -7.15
C THR A 312 -12.05 -8.42 -7.24
N VAL A 313 -11.85 -7.55 -6.25
CA VAL A 313 -10.74 -6.58 -6.24
C VAL A 313 -9.40 -7.28 -6.03
N ARG A 314 -9.28 -8.12 -5.01
CA ARG A 314 -8.04 -8.84 -4.69
C ARG A 314 -7.71 -9.91 -5.75
N GLY A 315 -8.73 -10.42 -6.45
CA GLY A 315 -8.57 -11.32 -7.60
C GLY A 315 -8.19 -10.63 -8.91
N ALA A 316 -8.13 -9.30 -8.98
CA ALA A 316 -7.84 -8.53 -10.19
C ALA A 316 -6.34 -8.55 -10.58
N SER A 317 -5.76 -9.74 -10.68
CA SER A 317 -4.33 -9.99 -10.92
C SER A 317 -3.78 -9.26 -12.15
N ASP A 318 -4.58 -9.07 -13.20
CA ASP A 318 -4.14 -8.34 -14.40
C ASP A 318 -3.96 -6.83 -14.12
N ILE A 319 -4.77 -6.22 -13.25
CA ILE A 319 -4.62 -4.81 -12.84
C ILE A 319 -3.37 -4.66 -11.96
N PHE A 320 -3.18 -5.56 -10.98
CA PHE A 320 -1.97 -5.56 -10.15
C PHE A 320 -0.71 -5.81 -10.97
N PHE A 321 -0.78 -6.64 -12.00
CA PHE A 321 0.30 -6.81 -12.95
C PHE A 321 0.68 -5.48 -13.61
N LEU A 322 -0.27 -4.72 -14.17
CA LEU A 322 0.05 -3.41 -14.77
C LEU A 322 0.65 -2.42 -13.78
N GLN A 323 0.13 -2.40 -12.56
CA GLN A 323 0.62 -1.51 -11.53
C GLN A 323 2.05 -1.87 -11.10
N GLY A 324 2.34 -3.15 -10.89
CA GLY A 324 3.61 -3.64 -10.34
C GLY A 324 4.71 -3.89 -11.37
N SER A 325 4.36 -4.23 -12.61
CA SER A 325 5.31 -4.66 -13.64
C SER A 325 5.66 -3.56 -14.65
N SER A 326 5.63 -2.29 -14.24
CA SER A 326 5.86 -1.14 -15.12
C SER A 326 7.21 -0.46 -14.84
N GLY A 327 7.86 0.09 -15.86
CA GLY A 327 9.13 0.81 -15.72
C GLY A 327 10.36 0.05 -16.24
N GLY A 328 10.23 -1.20 -16.67
CA GLY A 328 11.32 -1.95 -17.30
C GLY A 328 11.79 -1.29 -18.61
N SER A 329 10.84 -0.84 -19.44
CA SER A 329 11.17 -0.11 -20.68
C SER A 329 11.85 1.22 -20.40
N LEU A 330 11.42 1.92 -19.34
CA LEU A 330 12.04 3.18 -18.93
C LEU A 330 13.44 2.98 -18.36
N THR A 331 13.63 1.99 -17.50
CA THR A 331 14.94 1.65 -16.93
C THR A 331 15.93 1.33 -18.04
N PHE A 332 15.51 0.53 -19.03
CA PHE A 332 16.37 0.22 -20.17
C PHE A 332 16.64 1.44 -21.06
N LEU A 333 15.64 2.31 -21.28
CA LEU A 333 15.83 3.58 -21.98
C LEU A 333 16.87 4.46 -21.29
N VAL A 334 16.74 4.67 -19.97
CA VAL A 334 17.68 5.45 -19.16
C VAL A 334 19.09 4.84 -19.27
N GLN A 335 19.23 3.52 -19.11
CA GLN A 335 20.52 2.85 -19.23
C GLN A 335 21.17 3.05 -20.60
N GLN A 336 20.41 3.01 -21.71
CA GLN A 336 20.99 3.27 -23.03
C GLN A 336 21.36 4.74 -23.21
N LEU A 337 20.53 5.66 -22.71
CA LEU A 337 20.84 7.09 -22.77
C LEU A 337 22.08 7.41 -21.94
N GLU A 338 22.21 6.86 -20.75
CA GLU A 338 23.36 7.06 -19.86
C GLU A 338 24.69 6.60 -20.49
N LYS A 339 24.67 5.50 -21.26
CA LYS A 339 25.85 5.04 -22.02
C LYS A 339 26.31 6.03 -23.08
N HIS A 340 25.38 6.76 -23.68
CA HIS A 340 25.66 7.73 -24.74
C HIS A 340 25.84 9.17 -24.21
N PHE A 341 25.27 9.45 -23.04
CA PHE A 341 25.25 10.76 -22.39
C PHE A 341 25.45 10.60 -20.87
N PRO A 342 26.69 10.33 -20.40
CA PRO A 342 26.96 10.14 -18.98
C PRO A 342 26.52 11.35 -18.15
N GLY A 343 25.71 11.13 -17.12
CA GLY A 343 25.13 12.15 -16.25
C GLY A 343 23.84 12.79 -16.78
N GLU A 344 23.41 12.52 -18.01
CA GLU A 344 22.23 13.14 -18.64
C GLU A 344 21.10 12.13 -18.94
N GLY A 345 21.28 10.83 -18.69
CA GLY A 345 20.35 9.78 -19.12
C GLY A 345 18.93 9.96 -18.59
N TYR A 346 18.79 10.30 -17.31
CA TYR A 346 17.50 10.59 -16.68
C TYR A 346 16.84 11.86 -17.23
N ALA A 347 17.62 12.92 -17.47
CA ALA A 347 17.12 14.17 -18.00
C ALA A 347 16.58 14.02 -19.44
N LEU A 348 17.34 13.31 -20.28
CA LEU A 348 16.93 13.02 -21.65
C LEU A 348 15.72 12.08 -21.69
N ALA A 349 15.69 11.02 -20.87
CA ALA A 349 14.55 10.12 -20.78
C ALA A 349 13.29 10.90 -20.37
N THR A 350 13.40 11.79 -19.40
CA THR A 350 12.30 12.64 -18.96
C THR A 350 11.75 13.51 -20.08
N ALA A 351 12.61 14.26 -20.75
CA ALA A 351 12.19 15.15 -21.83
C ALA A 351 11.50 14.35 -22.95
N LEU A 352 11.97 13.13 -23.22
CA LEU A 352 11.33 12.19 -24.14
C LEU A 352 10.00 11.63 -23.62
N LEU A 353 9.69 11.62 -22.33
CA LEU A 353 8.38 11.17 -21.85
C LEU A 353 7.37 12.32 -21.80
N ALA A 354 7.81 13.57 -21.58
CA ALA A 354 6.94 14.75 -21.41
C ALA A 354 6.05 15.05 -22.63
N GLY A 355 6.48 14.72 -23.85
CA GLY A 355 5.70 14.91 -25.09
C GLY A 355 4.68 13.81 -25.42
N GLY A 356 4.33 12.97 -24.44
CA GLY A 356 3.41 11.84 -24.61
C GLY A 356 1.92 12.20 -24.56
N VAL A 357 1.07 11.19 -24.74
CA VAL A 357 -0.33 11.28 -24.30
C VAL A 357 -0.31 11.46 -22.77
N PRO A 358 -1.02 12.44 -22.21
CA PRO A 358 -1.00 12.68 -20.77
C PRO A 358 -1.48 11.45 -20.01
N SER A 359 -0.88 11.20 -18.85
CA SER A 359 -1.41 10.25 -17.87
C SER A 359 -2.84 10.62 -17.47
N VAL A 360 -3.55 9.66 -16.85
CA VAL A 360 -4.89 9.93 -16.31
C VAL A 360 -4.88 11.06 -15.28
N THR A 361 -3.76 11.26 -14.56
CA THR A 361 -3.63 12.34 -13.56
C THR A 361 -3.24 13.68 -14.18
N ALA A 362 -2.37 13.72 -15.19
CA ALA A 362 -2.15 14.96 -15.95
C ALA A 362 -3.42 15.41 -16.68
N GLN A 363 -4.17 14.47 -17.28
CA GLN A 363 -5.44 14.77 -17.94
C GLN A 363 -6.45 15.38 -16.94
N GLN A 364 -6.54 14.82 -15.74
CA GLN A 364 -7.35 15.38 -14.66
C GLN A 364 -6.91 16.82 -14.31
N GLY A 365 -5.61 17.09 -14.24
CA GLY A 365 -5.08 18.44 -14.02
C GLY A 365 -5.52 19.44 -15.10
N TYR A 366 -5.42 19.07 -16.38
CA TYR A 366 -5.89 19.94 -17.47
C TYR A 366 -7.40 20.18 -17.44
N GLU A 367 -8.19 19.16 -17.10
CA GLU A 367 -9.65 19.32 -16.95
C GLU A 367 -10.02 20.22 -15.78
N LEU A 368 -9.28 20.16 -14.66
CA LEU A 368 -9.44 21.13 -13.56
C LEU A 368 -9.12 22.56 -13.99
N MET A 369 -8.08 22.77 -14.80
CA MET A 369 -7.76 24.10 -15.35
C MET A 369 -8.88 24.61 -16.27
N ALA A 370 -9.49 23.73 -17.06
CA ALA A 370 -10.63 24.09 -17.90
C ALA A 370 -11.85 24.49 -17.06
N LEU A 371 -12.15 23.74 -15.99
CA LEU A 371 -13.21 24.08 -15.03
C LEU A 371 -12.96 25.43 -14.36
N ALA A 372 -11.73 25.70 -13.95
CA ALA A 372 -11.34 26.95 -13.34
C ALA A 372 -11.57 28.16 -14.26
N ARG A 373 -11.28 28.02 -15.56
CA ARG A 373 -11.58 29.08 -16.55
C ARG A 373 -13.08 29.32 -16.70
N LEU A 374 -13.87 28.24 -16.81
CA LEU A 374 -15.33 28.34 -16.91
C LEU A 374 -15.91 29.07 -15.70
N ALA A 375 -15.50 28.67 -14.49
CA ALA A 375 -15.96 29.28 -13.25
C ALA A 375 -15.63 30.78 -13.19
N ARG A 376 -14.42 31.17 -13.61
CA ARG A 376 -13.99 32.58 -13.60
C ARG A 376 -14.76 33.46 -14.57
N THR A 377 -15.16 32.91 -15.72
CA THR A 377 -15.86 33.67 -16.77
C THR A 377 -17.37 33.73 -16.58
N ASP A 378 -17.94 32.84 -15.77
CA ASP A 378 -19.38 32.71 -15.62
C ASP A 378 -19.89 33.33 -14.31
N PRO A 379 -20.59 34.47 -14.37
CA PRO A 379 -21.08 35.15 -13.17
C PRO A 379 -22.13 34.34 -12.39
N GLN A 380 -22.72 33.30 -12.97
CA GLN A 380 -23.72 32.46 -12.29
C GLN A 380 -23.09 31.46 -11.31
N VAL A 381 -21.78 31.23 -11.37
CA VAL A 381 -21.09 30.29 -10.48
C VAL A 381 -20.90 30.86 -9.07
N GLY A 382 -20.75 32.18 -8.94
CA GLY A 382 -20.54 32.84 -7.66
C GLY A 382 -19.24 32.41 -6.95
N PRO A 383 -19.02 32.83 -5.69
CA PRO A 383 -17.87 32.41 -4.90
C PRO A 383 -17.97 30.93 -4.50
N PHE A 384 -16.82 30.25 -4.43
CA PHE A 384 -16.78 28.86 -4.00
C PHE A 384 -17.07 28.72 -2.48
N PRO A 385 -17.74 27.63 -2.07
CA PRO A 385 -18.08 27.39 -0.68
C PRO A 385 -16.85 27.01 0.15
N GLU A 386 -16.79 27.47 1.40
CA GLU A 386 -15.69 27.18 2.33
C GLU A 386 -15.77 25.78 2.97
N SER A 387 -16.90 25.07 2.85
CA SER A 387 -17.10 23.74 3.46
C SER A 387 -17.84 22.75 2.55
N ALA A 388 -17.63 21.46 2.82
CA ALA A 388 -18.27 20.35 2.12
C ALA A 388 -19.81 20.40 2.23
N ALA A 389 -20.34 20.64 3.43
CA ALA A 389 -21.78 20.72 3.66
C ALA A 389 -22.45 21.86 2.87
N ALA A 390 -21.74 22.97 2.65
CA ALA A 390 -22.23 24.09 1.84
C ALA A 390 -22.09 23.85 0.33
N SER A 391 -21.40 22.78 -0.10
CA SER A 391 -21.09 22.53 -1.51
C SER A 391 -22.31 22.08 -2.31
N ASP A 392 -23.19 21.25 -1.73
CA ASP A 392 -24.39 20.77 -2.41
C ASP A 392 -25.41 21.89 -2.62
N ASP A 393 -25.66 22.69 -1.58
CA ASP A 393 -26.56 23.84 -1.64
C ASP A 393 -26.05 24.88 -2.65
N TRP A 394 -24.75 25.20 -2.61
CA TRP A 394 -24.10 26.09 -3.59
C TRP A 394 -24.26 25.55 -5.02
N PHE A 395 -23.97 24.28 -5.25
CA PHE A 395 -24.05 23.66 -6.58
C PHE A 395 -25.49 23.62 -7.12
N ALA A 396 -26.48 23.51 -6.24
CA ALA A 396 -27.90 23.57 -6.60
C ALA A 396 -28.34 24.96 -7.09
N THR A 397 -27.69 26.04 -6.65
CA THR A 397 -27.98 27.41 -7.11
C THR A 397 -27.60 27.66 -8.58
N ILE A 398 -26.60 26.93 -9.08
CA ILE A 398 -26.12 27.08 -10.46
C ILE A 398 -27.09 26.35 -11.39
N PRO A 399 -27.64 26.95 -12.46
CA PRO A 399 -28.64 26.29 -13.30
C PRO A 399 -28.14 24.98 -13.97
N PRO A 400 -28.97 23.94 -14.16
CA PRO A 400 -28.55 22.68 -14.79
C PRO A 400 -27.97 22.79 -16.20
N TYR A 401 -28.35 23.82 -16.95
CA TYR A 401 -27.85 24.09 -18.31
C TYR A 401 -26.52 24.86 -18.31
N ASN A 402 -26.04 25.30 -17.16
CA ASN A 402 -24.79 26.03 -17.01
C ASN A 402 -23.60 25.14 -17.42
N GLU A 403 -22.67 25.70 -18.21
CA GLU A 403 -21.54 24.95 -18.76
C GLU A 403 -20.59 24.45 -17.68
N PHE A 404 -20.28 25.30 -16.68
CA PHE A 404 -19.46 24.90 -15.53
C PHE A 404 -20.13 23.76 -14.76
N ARG A 405 -21.44 23.88 -14.45
CA ARG A 405 -22.17 22.83 -13.73
C ARG A 405 -22.09 21.49 -14.45
N ARG A 406 -22.37 21.46 -15.76
CA ARG A 406 -22.28 20.23 -16.57
C ARG A 406 -20.86 19.66 -16.58
N ALA A 407 -19.86 20.50 -16.86
CA ALA A 407 -18.46 20.08 -16.90
C ALA A 407 -17.98 19.54 -15.54
N PHE A 408 -18.39 20.18 -14.44
CA PHE A 408 -18.04 19.74 -13.09
C PHE A 408 -18.70 18.40 -12.74
N THR A 409 -19.98 18.21 -13.11
CA THR A 409 -20.65 16.90 -12.96
C THR A 409 -19.93 15.80 -13.75
N GLU A 410 -19.53 16.06 -15.01
CA GLU A 410 -18.77 15.11 -15.82
C GLU A 410 -17.39 14.80 -15.21
N PHE A 411 -16.72 15.82 -14.66
CA PHE A 411 -15.44 15.67 -13.97
C PHE A 411 -15.58 14.78 -12.74
N ILE A 412 -16.57 15.05 -11.87
CA ILE A 412 -16.85 14.23 -10.69
C ILE A 412 -17.26 12.81 -11.11
N GLU A 413 -18.03 12.62 -12.18
CA GLU A 413 -18.32 11.28 -12.71
C GLU A 413 -17.05 10.50 -13.09
N ARG A 414 -16.05 11.18 -13.68
CA ARG A 414 -14.81 10.55 -14.18
C ARG A 414 -13.73 10.37 -13.11
N TYR A 415 -13.60 11.31 -12.18
CA TYR A 415 -12.49 11.39 -11.22
C TYR A 415 -12.93 11.46 -9.76
N GLY A 416 -14.23 11.51 -9.48
CA GLY A 416 -14.77 11.66 -8.13
C GLY A 416 -14.44 10.51 -7.18
N HIS A 417 -13.99 9.35 -7.70
CA HIS A 417 -13.48 8.23 -6.89
C HIS A 417 -12.11 8.50 -6.25
N ARG A 418 -11.37 9.49 -6.75
CA ARG A 418 -10.09 9.89 -6.19
C ARG A 418 -10.28 10.78 -4.95
N GLY A 419 -9.20 11.07 -4.23
CA GLY A 419 -9.23 11.87 -3.01
C GLY A 419 -7.84 12.22 -2.52
N LEU A 420 -7.75 12.95 -1.40
CA LEU A 420 -6.48 13.17 -0.70
C LEU A 420 -6.07 11.90 0.04
N TYR A 421 -4.83 11.44 -0.17
CA TYR A 421 -4.32 10.15 0.32
C TYR A 421 -5.33 9.03 0.06
N GLU A 422 -5.70 8.90 -1.21
CA GLU A 422 -6.79 8.06 -1.73
C GLU A 422 -6.67 6.56 -1.37
N THR A 423 -5.49 6.08 -0.96
CA THR A 423 -5.30 4.69 -0.54
C THR A 423 -5.94 4.40 0.83
N TYR A 424 -6.06 5.39 1.71
CA TYR A 424 -6.74 5.20 2.99
C TYR A 424 -8.24 5.07 2.81
N LEU A 425 -8.81 3.98 3.33
CA LEU A 425 -10.25 3.78 3.35
C LEU A 425 -10.94 4.75 4.29
N ARG A 426 -10.23 5.39 5.23
CA ARG A 426 -10.77 6.43 6.13
C ARG A 426 -11.02 7.77 5.44
N ASN A 427 -10.33 8.06 4.35
CA ASN A 427 -10.40 9.37 3.71
C ASN A 427 -11.59 9.45 2.74
N PRO A 428 -12.33 10.57 2.73
CA PRO A 428 -13.43 10.78 1.80
C PRO A 428 -12.93 10.92 0.36
N ARG A 429 -13.79 10.59 -0.60
CA ARG A 429 -13.55 10.79 -2.03
C ARG A 429 -13.99 12.18 -2.46
N TRP A 430 -13.48 12.71 -3.56
CA TRP A 430 -13.90 14.01 -4.09
C TRP A 430 -15.38 14.08 -4.46
N ARG A 431 -16.01 12.93 -4.76
CA ARG A 431 -17.46 12.86 -4.92
C ARG A 431 -18.22 13.08 -3.62
N GLU A 432 -17.66 12.64 -2.50
CA GLU A 432 -18.24 12.77 -1.16
C GLU A 432 -17.94 14.16 -0.60
N GLU A 433 -16.74 14.67 -0.85
CA GLU A 433 -16.24 15.95 -0.35
C GLU A 433 -15.45 16.71 -1.43
N PRO A 434 -16.13 17.50 -2.29
CA PRO A 434 -15.49 18.23 -3.39
C PRO A 434 -14.80 19.53 -2.95
N GLY A 435 -14.95 19.96 -1.70
CA GLY A 435 -14.52 21.28 -1.22
C GLY A 435 -13.05 21.61 -1.52
N TYR A 436 -12.15 20.64 -1.34
CA TYR A 436 -10.73 20.81 -1.69
C TYR A 436 -10.50 21.13 -3.17
N LEU A 437 -11.24 20.48 -4.08
CA LEU A 437 -11.15 20.75 -5.51
C LEU A 437 -11.67 22.15 -5.83
N LEU A 438 -12.84 22.50 -5.28
CA LEU A 438 -13.46 23.81 -5.50
C LEU A 438 -12.55 24.95 -5.04
N ALA A 439 -11.98 24.84 -3.84
CA ALA A 439 -11.03 25.81 -3.31
C ALA A 439 -9.76 25.95 -4.17
N SER A 440 -9.40 24.91 -4.93
CA SER A 440 -8.26 24.94 -5.85
C SER A 440 -8.56 25.68 -7.16
N LEU A 441 -9.82 25.77 -7.60
CA LEU A 441 -10.19 26.29 -8.92
C LEU A 441 -9.80 27.76 -9.11
N ASP A 442 -10.02 28.63 -8.11
CA ASP A 442 -9.69 30.06 -8.19
C ASP A 442 -8.23 30.29 -8.60
N GLN A 443 -7.34 29.50 -8.02
CA GLN A 443 -5.91 29.63 -8.24
C GLN A 443 -5.50 29.08 -9.61
N LEU A 444 -6.11 27.97 -10.03
CA LEU A 444 -5.86 27.33 -11.32
C LEU A 444 -6.30 28.19 -12.52
N ALA A 445 -7.28 29.08 -12.34
CA ALA A 445 -7.81 29.93 -13.41
C ALA A 445 -6.78 30.92 -13.98
N SER A 446 -5.71 31.21 -13.23
CA SER A 446 -4.62 32.09 -13.64
C SER A 446 -3.49 31.40 -14.40
N ILE A 447 -3.51 30.06 -14.49
CA ILE A 447 -2.41 29.27 -15.03
C ILE A 447 -2.54 29.12 -16.55
N ASP A 448 -1.47 29.48 -17.26
CA ASP A 448 -1.38 29.36 -18.71
C ASP A 448 -1.00 27.93 -19.15
N GLU A 449 -2.00 27.15 -19.54
CA GLU A 449 -1.83 25.81 -20.09
C GLU A 449 -1.03 25.80 -21.40
N SER A 450 -1.16 26.85 -22.22
CA SER A 450 -0.46 26.92 -23.51
C SER A 450 1.05 26.99 -23.30
N ALA A 451 1.49 27.76 -22.31
CA ALA A 451 2.88 27.84 -21.87
C ALA A 451 3.40 26.50 -21.34
N LEU A 452 2.61 25.75 -20.55
CA LEU A 452 3.00 24.41 -20.08
C LEU A 452 3.24 23.44 -21.26
N ARG A 453 2.30 23.39 -22.20
CA ARG A 453 2.42 22.55 -23.40
C ARG A 453 3.58 22.96 -24.31
N GLU A 454 3.88 24.26 -24.39
CA GLU A 454 5.02 24.76 -25.15
C GLU A 454 6.35 24.35 -24.50
N ARG A 455 6.47 24.45 -23.16
CA ARG A 455 7.65 23.98 -22.42
C ARG A 455 7.92 22.49 -22.66
N GLN A 456 6.89 21.65 -22.61
CA GLN A 456 6.99 20.20 -22.89
C GLN A 456 7.53 19.95 -24.30
N ARG A 457 6.91 20.55 -25.33
CA ARG A 457 7.33 20.39 -26.74
C ARG A 457 8.75 20.88 -26.99
N SER A 458 9.12 21.99 -26.36
CA SER A 458 10.47 22.56 -26.45
C SER A 458 11.51 21.63 -25.82
N ALA A 459 11.22 21.08 -24.64
CA ALA A 459 12.09 20.12 -23.96
C ALA A 459 12.28 18.84 -24.78
N GLU A 460 11.19 18.23 -25.27
CA GLU A 460 11.24 17.05 -26.14
C GLU A 460 12.05 17.31 -27.41
N SER A 461 11.81 18.44 -28.08
CA SER A 461 12.50 18.81 -29.32
C SER A 461 14.01 19.03 -29.10
N LYS A 462 14.40 19.63 -27.96
CA LYS A 462 15.81 19.78 -27.57
C LYS A 462 16.46 18.42 -27.32
N ALA A 463 15.82 17.55 -26.54
CA ALA A 463 16.31 16.20 -26.27
C ALA A 463 16.44 15.36 -27.55
N MET A 464 15.45 15.40 -28.43
CA MET A 464 15.48 14.67 -29.69
C MET A 464 16.62 15.15 -30.60
N ARG A 465 16.85 16.47 -30.71
CA ARG A 465 17.99 17.02 -31.45
C ARG A 465 19.32 16.56 -30.87
N ARG A 466 19.47 16.57 -29.54
CA ARG A 466 20.66 16.08 -28.84
C ARG A 466 20.90 14.58 -29.12
N ILE A 467 19.86 13.77 -29.06
CA ILE A 467 19.91 12.32 -29.34
C ILE A 467 20.29 12.06 -30.79
N VAL A 468 19.67 12.74 -31.75
CA VAL A 468 19.97 12.57 -33.18
C VAL A 468 21.42 12.97 -33.49
N ALA A 469 21.97 13.99 -32.83
CA ALA A 469 23.33 14.45 -33.04
C ALA A 469 24.40 13.45 -32.58
N THR A 470 24.16 12.71 -31.48
CA THR A 470 25.18 11.86 -30.84
C THR A 470 24.94 10.36 -31.05
N VAL A 471 23.68 9.91 -31.07
CA VAL A 471 23.36 8.48 -31.15
C VAL A 471 23.42 7.98 -32.60
N PRO A 472 24.09 6.83 -32.87
CA PRO A 472 24.16 6.24 -34.19
C PRO A 472 22.80 5.97 -34.82
N PHE A 473 22.68 6.13 -36.15
CA PHE A 473 21.39 6.06 -36.83
C PHE A 473 20.64 4.73 -36.64
N TRP A 474 21.35 3.62 -36.47
CA TRP A 474 20.77 2.29 -36.24
C TRP A 474 20.20 2.12 -34.81
N TRP A 475 20.66 2.91 -33.83
CA TRP A 475 20.14 2.90 -32.46
C TRP A 475 18.93 3.82 -32.25
N ARG A 476 18.78 4.86 -33.07
CA ARG A 476 17.64 5.79 -33.04
C ARG A 476 16.26 5.10 -33.07
N PRO A 477 15.98 4.10 -33.94
CA PRO A 477 14.68 3.42 -33.91
C PRO A 477 14.45 2.63 -32.61
N ILE A 478 15.50 2.12 -31.97
CA ILE A 478 15.42 1.42 -30.68
C ILE A 478 15.05 2.42 -29.58
N ILE A 479 15.73 3.56 -29.50
CA ILE A 479 15.40 4.62 -28.53
C ILE A 479 13.95 5.09 -28.71
N ALA A 480 13.51 5.28 -29.96
CA ALA A 480 12.13 5.67 -30.25
C ALA A 480 11.11 4.59 -29.86
N ALA A 481 11.43 3.31 -30.06
CA ALA A 481 10.60 2.19 -29.61
C ALA A 481 10.51 2.11 -28.08
N LEU A 482 11.64 2.24 -27.39
CA LEU A 482 11.71 2.25 -25.92
C LEU A 482 10.98 3.45 -25.32
N THR A 483 11.07 4.62 -25.93
CA THR A 483 10.33 5.82 -25.50
C THR A 483 8.83 5.58 -25.59
N ARG A 484 8.34 5.03 -26.70
CA ARG A 484 6.91 4.69 -26.86
C ARG A 484 6.45 3.65 -25.85
N ALA A 485 7.26 2.62 -25.62
CA ALA A 485 6.97 1.59 -24.62
C ALA A 485 6.94 2.17 -23.20
N ALA A 486 7.94 2.98 -22.82
CA ALA A 486 8.03 3.61 -21.52
C ALA A 486 6.86 4.58 -21.25
N ARG A 487 6.47 5.41 -22.22
CA ARG A 487 5.26 6.26 -22.14
C ARG A 487 4.02 5.42 -21.88
N LYS A 488 3.84 4.35 -22.66
CA LYS A 488 2.71 3.44 -22.50
C LYS A 488 2.68 2.80 -21.11
N GLU A 489 3.80 2.25 -20.65
CA GLU A 489 3.90 1.60 -19.33
C GLU A 489 3.60 2.57 -18.18
N CYS A 490 4.10 3.80 -18.22
CA CYS A 490 3.81 4.80 -17.19
C CYS A 490 2.31 5.12 -17.14
N ASN A 491 1.67 5.33 -18.29
CA ASN A 491 0.23 5.61 -18.35
C ASN A 491 -0.61 4.41 -17.90
N GLN A 492 -0.19 3.19 -18.23
CA GLN A 492 -0.85 1.97 -17.78
C GLN A 492 -0.77 1.83 -16.26
N ARG A 493 0.39 2.11 -15.64
CA ARG A 493 0.57 2.09 -14.19
C ARG A 493 -0.36 3.07 -13.48
N GLU A 494 -0.41 4.31 -13.96
CA GLU A 494 -1.30 5.36 -13.42
C GLU A 494 -2.79 4.99 -13.60
N SER A 495 -3.16 4.44 -14.76
CA SER A 495 -4.53 4.00 -15.02
C SER A 495 -4.95 2.81 -14.16
N ALA A 496 -4.04 1.84 -13.97
CA ALA A 496 -4.26 0.70 -13.10
C ALA A 496 -4.44 1.12 -11.63
N ARG A 497 -3.62 2.07 -11.14
CA ARG A 497 -3.82 2.69 -9.82
C ARG A 497 -5.21 3.30 -9.71
N SER A 498 -5.61 4.14 -10.68
CA SER A 498 -6.93 4.78 -10.67
C SER A 498 -8.08 3.76 -10.64
N ALA A 499 -7.97 2.64 -11.34
CA ALA A 499 -8.97 1.57 -11.30
C ALA A 499 -9.05 0.85 -9.94
N VAL A 500 -7.92 0.62 -9.27
CA VAL A 500 -7.92 0.07 -7.90
C VAL A 500 -8.63 1.05 -6.95
N ILE A 501 -8.31 2.34 -7.03
CA ILE A 501 -8.96 3.37 -6.19
C ILE A 501 -10.46 3.47 -6.49
N ALA A 502 -10.86 3.34 -7.76
CA ALA A 502 -12.28 3.30 -8.14
C ALA A 502 -13.03 2.16 -7.45
N TYR A 503 -12.41 0.99 -7.25
CA TYR A 503 -13.00 -0.10 -6.47
C TYR A 503 -13.04 0.17 -4.96
N LEU A 504 -12.07 0.91 -4.40
CA LEU A 504 -12.03 1.18 -2.97
C LEU A 504 -13.12 2.16 -2.51
N GLU A 505 -13.63 3.04 -3.38
CA GLU A 505 -14.74 3.94 -3.07
C GLU A 505 -16.04 3.19 -2.67
N PRO A 506 -16.64 2.32 -3.51
CA PRO A 506 -17.85 1.59 -3.11
C PRO A 506 -17.59 0.64 -1.94
N ILE A 507 -16.38 0.07 -1.79
CA ILE A 507 -16.02 -0.71 -0.59
C ILE A 507 -16.10 0.15 0.67
N ARG A 508 -15.56 1.37 0.64
CA ARG A 508 -15.69 2.34 1.75
C ARG A 508 -17.16 2.62 2.07
N GLN A 509 -18.01 2.81 1.07
CA GLN A 509 -19.45 3.04 1.29
C GLN A 509 -20.11 1.86 2.01
N VAL A 510 -19.77 0.62 1.66
CA VAL A 510 -20.28 -0.57 2.36
C VAL A 510 -19.74 -0.66 3.78
N LEU A 511 -18.47 -0.30 4.01
CA LEU A 511 -17.90 -0.27 5.36
C LEU A 511 -18.61 0.76 6.26
N LEU A 512 -18.88 1.96 5.76
CA LEU A 512 -19.62 2.98 6.51
C LEU A 512 -21.07 2.56 6.76
N ALA A 513 -21.72 1.90 5.79
CA ALA A 513 -23.05 1.31 5.99
C ALA A 513 -23.04 0.19 7.04
N ALA A 514 -22.01 -0.66 7.05
CA ALA A 514 -21.78 -1.67 8.08
C ALA A 514 -21.56 -1.05 9.46
N GLY A 515 -20.79 0.04 9.53
CA GLY A 515 -20.63 0.82 10.76
C GLY A 515 -21.96 1.38 11.26
N ALA A 516 -22.75 2.00 10.39
CA ALA A 516 -24.06 2.53 10.72
C ALA A 516 -25.04 1.43 11.19
N HIS A 517 -25.01 0.25 10.55
CA HIS A 517 -25.76 -0.91 11.00
C HIS A 517 -25.35 -1.35 12.42
N LEU A 518 -24.04 -1.44 12.69
CA LEU A 518 -23.54 -1.82 14.01
C LEU A 518 -23.88 -0.79 15.08
N VAL A 519 -23.93 0.50 14.77
CA VAL A 519 -24.46 1.53 15.70
C VAL A 519 -25.95 1.29 16.00
N ALA A 520 -26.75 0.99 14.97
CA ALA A 520 -28.18 0.76 15.14
C ALA A 520 -28.52 -0.46 16.02
N VAL A 521 -27.61 -1.44 16.11
CA VAL A 521 -27.74 -2.62 16.98
C VAL A 521 -26.90 -2.52 18.26
N ASP A 522 -26.49 -1.30 18.64
CA ASP A 522 -25.73 -1.02 19.86
C ASP A 522 -24.37 -1.77 19.95
N GLY A 523 -23.73 -1.99 18.80
CA GLY A 523 -22.42 -2.63 18.65
C GLY A 523 -21.24 -1.65 18.59
N LEU A 524 -21.44 -0.47 18.01
CA LEU A 524 -20.45 0.62 17.88
C LEU A 524 -21.07 1.95 18.32
N ASP A 525 -20.23 2.95 18.63
CA ASP A 525 -20.70 4.28 19.06
C ASP A 525 -20.82 5.24 17.88
N ARG A 526 -19.93 5.12 16.89
CA ARG A 526 -19.96 5.89 15.64
C ARG A 526 -19.80 4.97 14.42
N PRO A 527 -20.37 5.32 13.25
CA PRO A 527 -20.19 4.52 12.04
C PRO A 527 -18.71 4.35 11.65
N ASP A 528 -17.91 5.40 11.81
CA ASP A 528 -16.48 5.40 11.44
C ASP A 528 -15.61 4.48 12.33
N ASP A 529 -16.11 4.08 13.51
CA ASP A 529 -15.40 3.16 14.40
C ASP A 529 -15.14 1.80 13.74
N ILE A 530 -15.92 1.45 12.70
CA ILE A 530 -15.71 0.27 11.86
C ILE A 530 -14.30 0.22 11.26
N LEU A 531 -13.67 1.38 11.03
CA LEU A 531 -12.33 1.48 10.45
C LEU A 531 -11.25 0.99 11.45
N GLN A 532 -11.56 0.96 12.74
CA GLN A 532 -10.71 0.42 13.81
C GLN A 532 -10.83 -1.11 13.96
N LEU A 533 -11.54 -1.78 13.06
CA LEU A 533 -11.68 -3.24 13.02
C LEU A 533 -11.01 -3.81 11.76
N THR A 534 -10.44 -4.99 11.89
CA THR A 534 -9.91 -5.75 10.74
C THR A 534 -11.05 -6.37 9.93
N MET A 535 -10.79 -6.78 8.69
CA MET A 535 -11.82 -7.42 7.85
C MET A 535 -12.44 -8.68 8.49
N PRO A 536 -11.66 -9.62 9.05
CA PRO A 536 -12.23 -10.75 9.80
C PRO A 536 -13.16 -10.33 10.92
N GLU A 537 -12.79 -9.31 11.70
CA GLU A 537 -13.60 -8.82 12.83
C GLU A 537 -14.90 -8.19 12.35
N ILE A 538 -14.87 -7.42 11.27
CA ILE A 538 -16.07 -6.85 10.64
C ILE A 538 -17.03 -7.96 10.24
N PHE A 539 -16.55 -9.05 9.63
CA PHE A 539 -17.41 -10.17 9.25
C PHE A 539 -18.02 -10.90 10.45
N GLN A 540 -17.27 -11.06 11.54
CA GLN A 540 -17.79 -11.68 12.77
C GLN A 540 -18.77 -10.74 13.50
N ALA A 541 -18.49 -9.43 13.53
CA ALA A 541 -19.36 -8.41 14.11
C ALA A 541 -20.71 -8.35 13.40
N LEU A 542 -20.71 -8.30 12.06
CA LEU A 542 -21.93 -8.31 11.24
C LEU A 542 -22.71 -9.62 11.34
N ALA A 543 -22.05 -10.72 11.72
CA ALA A 543 -22.69 -11.99 12.03
C ALA A 543 -23.19 -12.10 13.48
N GLY A 544 -23.03 -11.05 14.30
CA GLY A 544 -23.44 -11.04 15.72
C GLY A 544 -22.59 -11.94 16.62
N LYS A 545 -21.36 -12.27 16.21
CA LYS A 545 -20.49 -13.23 16.92
C LYS A 545 -19.52 -12.58 17.90
N ILE A 546 -19.30 -11.27 17.80
CA ILE A 546 -18.50 -10.51 18.76
C ILE A 546 -19.46 -9.69 19.63
N PRO A 547 -19.41 -9.81 20.97
CA PRO A 547 -20.23 -8.98 21.86
C PRO A 547 -19.92 -7.48 21.72
N SER A 548 -20.92 -6.61 21.85
CA SER A 548 -20.77 -5.16 21.70
C SER A 548 -19.72 -4.55 22.61
N ALA A 549 -19.63 -5.00 23.87
CA ALA A 549 -18.60 -4.56 24.80
C ALA A 549 -17.18 -4.88 24.30
N GLY A 550 -17.01 -6.04 23.65
CA GLY A 550 -15.75 -6.44 23.04
C GLY A 550 -15.38 -5.57 21.83
N LEU A 551 -16.35 -5.22 20.98
CA LEU A 551 -16.12 -4.31 19.85
C LEU A 551 -15.69 -2.93 20.32
N ARG A 552 -16.42 -2.32 21.26
CA ARG A 552 -16.07 -1.01 21.82
C ARG A 552 -14.71 -0.99 22.50
N ALA A 553 -14.37 -2.04 23.25
CA ALA A 553 -13.05 -2.16 23.88
C ALA A 553 -11.91 -2.18 22.85
N ARG A 554 -12.09 -2.89 21.73
CA ARG A 554 -11.11 -2.92 20.63
C ARG A 554 -10.97 -1.55 19.97
N VAL A 555 -12.09 -0.90 19.67
CA VAL A 555 -12.10 0.43 19.06
C VAL A 555 -11.37 1.43 19.95
N LEU A 556 -11.66 1.45 21.24
CA LEU A 556 -11.02 2.35 22.21
C LEU A 556 -9.50 2.13 22.25
N ALA A 557 -9.07 0.89 22.50
CA ALA A 557 -7.65 0.54 22.62
C ALA A 557 -6.88 0.89 21.33
N ARG A 558 -7.45 0.61 20.16
CA ARG A 558 -6.81 0.87 18.87
C ARG A 558 -6.81 2.34 18.51
N THR A 559 -7.82 3.10 18.92
CA THR A 559 -7.85 4.55 18.76
C THR A 559 -6.73 5.20 19.56
N GLU A 560 -6.54 4.81 20.82
CA GLU A 560 -5.44 5.30 21.67
C GLU A 560 -4.07 4.97 21.08
N MET A 561 -3.88 3.71 20.65
CA MET A 561 -2.66 3.26 20.00
C MET A 561 -2.39 4.03 18.69
N PHE A 562 -3.41 4.26 17.87
CA PHE A 562 -3.29 5.02 16.63
C PHE A 562 -2.86 6.48 16.87
N GLN A 563 -3.40 7.13 17.92
CA GLN A 563 -2.98 8.48 18.32
C GLN A 563 -1.56 8.53 18.87
N SER A 564 -1.11 7.47 19.56
CA SER A 564 0.30 7.33 19.93
C SER A 564 1.18 7.28 18.69
N TRP A 565 0.84 6.37 17.77
CA TRP A 565 1.57 6.19 16.53
C TRP A 565 1.69 7.48 15.74
N LEU A 566 0.61 8.23 15.52
CA LEU A 566 0.65 9.50 14.77
C LEU A 566 1.72 10.50 15.25
N ARG A 567 2.11 10.46 16.53
CA ARG A 567 3.11 11.37 17.13
C ARG A 567 4.55 10.92 16.94
N GLU A 568 4.77 9.70 16.49
CA GLU A 568 6.10 9.13 16.30
C GLU A 568 6.70 9.53 14.95
N THR A 569 8.01 9.80 14.93
CA THR A 569 8.78 9.91 13.69
C THR A 569 9.32 8.52 13.33
N PRO A 570 8.84 7.90 12.26
CA PRO A 570 9.17 6.52 11.93
C PRO A 570 10.51 6.44 11.18
N PRO A 571 11.36 5.43 11.46
CA PRO A 571 12.60 5.24 10.70
C PRO A 571 12.27 4.84 9.26
N GLU A 572 13.09 5.27 8.30
CA GLU A 572 12.87 4.89 6.90
C GLU A 572 13.17 3.40 6.66
N VAL A 573 14.21 2.88 7.32
CA VAL A 573 14.63 1.48 7.26
C VAL A 573 14.64 0.89 8.65
N ILE A 574 14.06 -0.30 8.80
CA ILE A 574 14.16 -1.16 9.97
C ILE A 574 15.02 -2.37 9.59
N VAL A 575 15.98 -2.71 10.44
CA VAL A 575 16.83 -3.88 10.24
C VAL A 575 16.41 -4.94 11.24
N GLU A 576 15.97 -6.09 10.74
CA GLU A 576 15.62 -7.25 11.54
C GLU A 576 16.71 -8.32 11.37
N ASP A 577 17.21 -8.88 12.47
CA ASP A 577 18.20 -9.95 12.40
C ASP A 577 17.56 -11.31 12.04
N LYS A 578 18.38 -12.36 11.91
CA LYS A 578 17.89 -13.70 11.58
C LYS A 578 17.01 -14.35 12.65
N HIS A 579 16.94 -13.79 13.85
CA HIS A 579 16.12 -14.24 14.97
C HIS A 579 14.88 -13.37 15.19
N HIS A 580 14.50 -12.58 14.19
CA HIS A 580 13.38 -11.63 14.25
C HIS A 580 13.54 -10.55 15.32
N GLN A 581 14.77 -10.22 15.71
CA GLN A 581 15.04 -9.11 16.62
C GLN A 581 15.28 -7.84 15.81
N ILE A 582 14.49 -6.81 16.08
CA ILE A 582 14.67 -5.49 15.50
C ILE A 582 15.95 -4.90 16.09
N GLN A 583 16.93 -4.66 15.23
CA GLN A 583 18.08 -3.86 15.56
C GLN A 583 17.67 -2.40 15.42
N HIS A 584 17.69 -1.66 16.52
CA HIS A 584 17.61 -0.21 16.48
C HIS A 584 18.91 0.33 15.86
N GLY A 585 18.96 0.34 14.52
CA GLY A 585 19.95 1.10 13.79
C GLY A 585 19.75 2.59 14.09
N GLN A 586 20.84 3.32 14.26
CA GLN A 586 20.79 4.77 14.19
C GLN A 586 20.15 5.13 12.86
N GLY A 587 18.94 5.73 12.89
CA GLY A 587 18.41 6.42 11.72
C GLY A 587 19.50 7.34 11.18
N PRO A 588 19.55 7.64 9.87
CA PRO A 588 20.68 8.33 9.25
C PRO A 588 21.14 9.44 10.18
N GLU A 589 22.33 9.24 10.78
CA GLU A 589 22.88 10.15 11.78
C GLU A 589 22.72 11.55 11.22
N SER A 590 22.24 12.46 12.06
CA SER A 590 22.13 13.88 11.77
C SER A 590 23.36 14.33 10.99
N MET A 591 23.23 14.37 9.67
CA MET A 591 24.27 14.84 8.77
C MET A 591 24.38 16.34 9.01
N GLY A 592 25.28 16.68 9.93
CA GLY A 592 25.95 17.97 10.14
C GLY A 592 25.05 19.17 10.36
N THR A 593 25.22 19.84 11.49
CA THR A 593 24.94 21.27 11.59
C THR A 593 25.95 22.07 10.77
N GLU A 594 25.52 22.71 9.68
CA GLU A 594 26.05 23.97 9.07
C GLU A 594 25.15 24.30 7.84
N ARG A 595 24.19 25.25 7.87
CA ARG A 595 24.20 26.74 8.00
C ARG A 595 24.83 27.51 6.82
N LYS A 596 23.96 27.92 5.87
CA LYS A 596 24.13 28.78 4.66
C LYS A 596 25.05 28.20 3.57
N GLY A 597 24.51 27.94 2.38
CA GLY A 597 25.21 27.22 1.29
C GLY A 597 24.95 25.71 1.26
N GLU A 598 23.89 25.24 1.94
CA GLU A 598 23.50 23.82 1.94
C GLU A 598 23.15 23.35 0.52
N HIS A 599 23.87 22.32 0.10
CA HIS A 599 23.70 21.65 -1.18
C HIS A 599 23.09 20.27 -0.94
N PHE A 600 21.89 20.07 -1.48
CA PHE A 600 21.18 18.81 -1.42
C PHE A 600 21.27 18.12 -2.78
N GLN A 601 21.63 16.83 -2.76
CA GLN A 601 21.65 16.00 -3.96
C GLN A 601 20.54 14.96 -3.85
N GLY A 602 19.67 14.93 -4.84
CA GLY A 602 18.55 14.02 -4.94
C GLY A 602 18.45 13.39 -6.32
N VAL A 603 17.28 12.83 -6.60
CA VAL A 603 16.94 12.23 -7.88
C VAL A 603 16.44 13.33 -8.83
N PRO A 604 17.10 13.53 -9.99
CA PRO A 604 16.64 14.49 -10.98
C PRO A 604 15.33 14.02 -11.61
N THR A 605 14.36 14.92 -11.74
CA THR A 605 13.19 14.68 -12.60
C THR A 605 13.43 15.06 -14.04
N GLY A 606 14.59 15.62 -14.39
CA GLY A 606 15.00 15.94 -15.77
C GLY A 606 14.48 17.26 -16.34
N THR A 607 13.94 18.14 -15.51
CA THR A 607 13.24 19.36 -15.92
C THR A 607 13.98 20.62 -15.45
N GLY A 608 14.46 21.44 -16.40
CA GLY A 608 14.87 22.85 -16.18
C GLY A 608 15.69 23.19 -14.93
N SER A 609 15.71 24.48 -14.59
CA SER A 609 16.15 24.98 -13.29
C SER A 609 15.34 26.22 -12.94
N ILE A 610 15.16 26.49 -11.65
CA ILE A 610 14.44 27.66 -11.15
C ILE A 610 15.06 28.19 -9.86
N ARG A 611 14.91 29.50 -9.64
CA ARG A 611 15.13 30.15 -8.35
C ARG A 611 13.81 30.69 -7.81
N GLY A 612 13.55 30.49 -6.53
CA GLY A 612 12.30 30.93 -5.89
C GLY A 612 12.34 30.76 -4.37
N LYS A 613 11.37 31.36 -3.68
CA LYS A 613 11.21 31.16 -2.24
C LYS A 613 10.64 29.77 -1.95
N ALA A 614 11.15 29.12 -0.92
CA ALA A 614 10.67 27.85 -0.40
C ALA A 614 9.31 28.04 0.27
N ARG A 615 8.39 27.10 0.05
CA ARG A 615 7.16 26.97 0.82
C ARG A 615 7.00 25.53 1.27
N LEU A 616 7.10 25.30 2.57
CA LEU A 616 7.02 23.99 3.20
C LEU A 616 5.57 23.67 3.53
N LEU A 617 4.99 22.70 2.81
CA LEU A 617 3.64 22.22 3.06
C LEU A 617 3.70 20.77 3.54
N ARG A 618 3.09 20.45 4.70
CA ARG A 618 3.00 19.08 5.19
C ARG A 618 1.78 18.35 4.65
N HIS A 619 0.72 19.09 4.36
CA HIS A 619 -0.54 18.55 3.84
C HIS A 619 -1.08 19.38 2.67
N PRO A 620 -1.76 18.78 1.66
CA PRO A 620 -2.33 19.51 0.52
C PRO A 620 -3.28 20.65 0.89
N ASN A 621 -4.03 20.52 1.99
CA ASN A 621 -4.94 21.54 2.50
C ASN A 621 -4.24 22.86 2.88
N GLU A 622 -2.92 22.84 3.07
CA GLU A 622 -2.11 24.04 3.30
C GLU A 622 -1.80 24.79 2.01
N GLY A 623 -2.29 24.33 0.85
CA GLY A 623 -2.03 24.90 -0.47
C GLY A 623 -2.36 26.39 -0.63
N HIS A 624 -3.24 26.93 0.23
CA HIS A 624 -3.52 28.35 0.31
C HIS A 624 -2.27 29.20 0.67
N LYS A 625 -1.26 28.61 1.33
CA LYS A 625 0.00 29.27 1.69
C LYS A 625 1.00 29.38 0.54
N LEU A 626 0.93 28.49 -0.45
CA LEU A 626 1.82 28.51 -1.61
C LEU A 626 1.47 29.68 -2.51
N LEU A 627 2.42 30.50 -2.94
CA LEU A 627 2.18 31.55 -3.93
C LEU A 627 2.65 31.12 -5.34
N PRO A 628 2.06 31.66 -6.41
CA PRO A 628 2.49 31.33 -7.78
C PRO A 628 3.98 31.59 -7.98
N GLY A 629 4.71 30.60 -8.49
CA GLY A 629 6.15 30.69 -8.75
C GLY A 629 7.07 30.38 -7.56
N GLU A 630 6.54 30.18 -6.35
CA GLU A 630 7.31 29.65 -5.21
C GLU A 630 7.71 28.18 -5.45
N ILE A 631 8.72 27.71 -4.72
CA ILE A 631 9.18 26.33 -4.73
C ILE A 631 8.43 25.56 -3.65
N LEU A 632 7.60 24.61 -4.07
CA LEU A 632 6.89 23.72 -3.17
C LEU A 632 7.86 22.70 -2.57
N VAL A 633 8.01 22.73 -1.25
CA VAL A 633 8.73 21.72 -0.48
C VAL A 633 7.69 20.83 0.21
N ALA A 634 7.66 19.53 -0.10
CA ALA A 634 6.71 18.57 0.46
C ALA A 634 7.43 17.34 1.05
N PRO A 635 6.91 16.69 2.11
CA PRO A 635 7.51 15.46 2.62
C PRO A 635 7.34 14.33 1.59
N SER A 636 6.13 14.19 1.04
CA SER A 636 5.81 13.25 -0.02
C SER A 636 4.55 13.70 -0.78
N THR A 637 4.27 13.10 -1.93
CA THR A 637 3.18 13.56 -2.83
C THR A 637 2.37 12.42 -3.43
N ASP A 638 1.06 12.61 -3.47
CA ASP A 638 0.06 11.74 -4.10
C ASP A 638 -0.77 12.51 -5.15
N PRO A 639 -1.68 11.88 -5.90
CA PRO A 639 -2.54 12.57 -6.87
C PRO A 639 -3.30 13.79 -6.34
N GLY A 640 -3.60 13.83 -5.04
CA GLY A 640 -4.24 14.97 -4.37
C GLY A 640 -3.40 16.26 -4.39
N TRP A 641 -2.08 16.17 -4.52
CA TRP A 641 -1.16 17.31 -4.59
C TRP A 641 -1.09 17.95 -5.99
N THR A 642 -1.61 17.28 -7.02
CA THR A 642 -1.53 17.72 -8.43
C THR A 642 -1.97 19.17 -8.65
N PRO A 643 -3.06 19.68 -8.03
CA PRO A 643 -3.43 21.10 -8.17
C PRO A 643 -2.34 22.07 -7.71
N LEU A 644 -1.58 21.72 -6.67
CA LEU A 644 -0.50 22.57 -6.13
C LEU A 644 0.72 22.59 -7.04
N PHE A 645 0.97 21.50 -7.77
CA PHE A 645 2.09 21.42 -8.71
C PHE A 645 1.90 22.45 -9.83
N LEU A 646 0.67 22.60 -10.33
CA LEU A 646 0.36 23.57 -11.38
C LEU A 646 0.69 25.01 -10.95
N LYS A 647 0.62 25.32 -9.65
CA LYS A 647 0.95 26.63 -9.07
C LYS A 647 2.45 26.83 -8.80
N ALA A 648 3.14 25.75 -8.48
CA ALA A 648 4.54 25.79 -8.08
C ALA A 648 5.48 26.17 -9.24
N GLY A 649 6.47 27.00 -8.97
CA GLY A 649 7.57 27.27 -9.89
C GLY A 649 8.58 26.12 -9.94
N GLY A 650 8.78 25.43 -8.82
CA GLY A 650 9.64 24.26 -8.68
C GLY A 650 9.16 23.35 -7.56
N LEU A 651 9.68 22.13 -7.50
CA LEU A 651 9.25 21.11 -6.54
C LEU A 651 10.46 20.44 -5.88
N VAL A 652 10.42 20.33 -4.56
CA VAL A 652 11.41 19.64 -3.74
C VAL A 652 10.66 18.65 -2.84
N VAL A 653 10.98 17.36 -2.96
CA VAL A 653 10.29 16.32 -2.18
C VAL A 653 11.28 15.52 -1.37
N GLU A 654 11.03 15.42 -0.07
CA GLU A 654 11.88 14.67 0.86
C GLU A 654 11.96 13.20 0.49
N THR A 655 10.81 12.58 0.22
CA THR A 655 10.75 11.20 -0.24
C THR A 655 10.13 11.09 -1.63
N GLY A 656 10.89 10.51 -2.55
CA GLY A 656 10.27 9.74 -3.61
C GLY A 656 11.15 9.31 -4.78
N GLY A 657 10.75 8.24 -5.45
CA GLY A 657 11.53 7.63 -6.54
C GLY A 657 11.39 8.31 -7.91
N TYR A 658 12.20 7.91 -8.89
CA TYR A 658 12.10 8.40 -10.28
C TYR A 658 10.78 8.00 -10.99
N LEU A 659 10.14 6.92 -10.50
CA LEU A 659 8.82 6.44 -10.94
C LEU A 659 7.68 6.86 -9.99
N SER A 660 7.96 7.73 -9.02
CA SER A 660 6.95 8.28 -8.11
C SER A 660 5.90 9.07 -8.85
N HIS A 661 4.74 9.22 -8.22
CA HIS A 661 3.69 10.08 -8.73
C HIS A 661 4.20 11.53 -8.92
N GLY A 662 4.88 12.07 -7.90
CA GLY A 662 5.47 13.41 -7.95
C GLY A 662 6.42 13.61 -9.14
N ALA A 663 7.30 12.64 -9.40
CA ALA A 663 8.23 12.69 -10.53
C ALA A 663 7.53 12.60 -11.89
N ILE A 664 6.50 11.77 -12.02
CA ILE A 664 5.71 11.64 -13.25
C ILE A 664 5.02 12.98 -13.55
N VAL A 665 4.31 13.55 -12.57
CA VAL A 665 3.52 14.78 -12.77
C VAL A 665 4.41 16.01 -12.97
N ALA A 666 5.50 16.16 -12.20
CA ALA A 666 6.44 17.27 -12.40
C ALA A 666 7.05 17.25 -13.81
N ARG A 667 7.40 16.05 -14.30
CA ARG A 667 7.86 15.85 -15.67
C ARG A 667 6.78 16.18 -16.70
N GLU A 668 5.56 15.69 -16.48
CA GLU A 668 4.44 15.94 -17.39
C GLU A 668 4.14 17.44 -17.47
N PHE A 669 4.18 18.19 -16.37
CA PHE A 669 3.99 19.66 -16.41
C PHE A 669 5.26 20.46 -16.74
N GLY A 670 6.42 19.80 -16.87
CA GLY A 670 7.69 20.48 -17.16
C GLY A 670 8.17 21.38 -16.02
N ILE A 671 7.81 21.06 -14.78
CA ILE A 671 8.20 21.79 -13.56
C ILE A 671 9.57 21.29 -13.10
N PRO A 672 10.56 22.17 -12.86
CA PRO A 672 11.83 21.77 -12.27
C PRO A 672 11.64 21.11 -10.91
N ALA A 673 12.10 19.87 -10.77
CA ALA A 673 11.91 19.13 -9.54
C ALA A 673 13.09 18.23 -9.15
N VAL A 674 13.27 18.09 -7.85
CA VAL A 674 14.25 17.18 -7.24
C VAL A 674 13.54 16.37 -6.17
N MET A 675 13.65 15.05 -6.28
CA MET A 675 13.01 14.08 -5.39
C MET A 675 14.05 13.42 -4.49
N ASN A 676 13.60 12.75 -3.43
CA ASN A 676 14.45 11.94 -2.56
C ASN A 676 15.60 12.76 -1.94
N LEU A 677 15.23 13.74 -1.13
CA LEU A 677 16.13 14.54 -0.30
C LEU A 677 15.82 14.29 1.19
N PRO A 678 16.23 13.15 1.77
CA PRO A 678 15.92 12.82 3.16
C PRO A 678 16.37 13.92 4.13
N GLY A 679 15.50 14.31 5.06
CA GLY A 679 15.76 15.33 6.06
C GLY A 679 15.69 16.77 5.55
N VAL A 680 15.37 17.02 4.27
CA VAL A 680 15.29 18.39 3.71
C VAL A 680 14.27 19.26 4.45
N PHE A 681 13.18 18.66 4.94
CA PHE A 681 12.13 19.33 5.69
C PHE A 681 12.55 19.82 7.07
N LEU A 682 13.59 19.22 7.64
CA LEU A 682 14.20 19.65 8.91
C LEU A 682 15.28 20.70 8.71
N LYS A 683 15.75 20.84 7.47
CA LYS A 683 16.91 21.68 7.12
C LYS A 683 16.51 22.98 6.43
N LEU A 684 15.36 23.05 5.77
CA LEU A 684 14.82 24.25 5.13
C LEU A 684 13.77 24.94 6.01
N ASN A 685 13.61 26.25 5.83
CA ASN A 685 12.53 27.04 6.42
C ASN A 685 11.63 27.62 5.33
N ASP A 686 10.41 27.97 5.72
CA ASP A 686 9.53 28.79 4.88
C ASP A 686 10.24 30.09 4.46
N GLY A 687 10.14 30.42 3.19
CA GLY A 687 10.67 31.64 2.57
C GLY A 687 12.15 31.62 2.16
N ASP A 688 12.91 30.58 2.51
CA ASP A 688 14.30 30.42 2.07
C ASP A 688 14.41 30.55 0.54
N LEU A 689 15.40 31.29 0.03
CA LEU A 689 15.63 31.38 -1.41
C LEU A 689 16.41 30.16 -1.87
N LEU A 690 15.79 29.35 -2.74
CA LEU A 690 16.40 28.14 -3.27
C LEU A 690 16.71 28.26 -4.76
N GLU A 691 17.78 27.61 -5.20
CA GLU A 691 18.00 27.22 -6.59
C GLU A 691 17.75 25.71 -6.72
N VAL A 692 16.83 25.33 -7.59
CA VAL A 692 16.47 23.93 -7.87
C VAL A 692 16.85 23.62 -9.32
N ASP A 693 17.79 22.71 -9.53
CA ASP A 693 18.19 22.19 -10.84
C ASP A 693 17.65 20.76 -10.98
N GLY A 694 16.53 20.64 -11.69
CA GLY A 694 15.88 19.35 -11.91
C GLY A 694 16.62 18.47 -12.93
N GLN A 695 17.59 19.00 -13.68
CA GLN A 695 18.42 18.20 -14.59
C GLN A 695 19.53 17.47 -13.84
N LYS A 696 20.19 18.16 -12.91
CA LYS A 696 21.28 17.61 -12.09
C LYS A 696 20.79 16.95 -10.80
N GLY A 697 19.56 17.24 -10.38
CA GLY A 697 19.01 16.72 -9.13
C GLY A 697 19.56 17.47 -7.92
N THR A 698 19.86 18.76 -8.05
CA THR A 698 20.50 19.55 -6.99
C THR A 698 19.59 20.66 -6.49
N VAL A 699 19.58 20.86 -5.17
CA VAL A 699 18.94 22.00 -4.52
C VAL A 699 19.99 22.77 -3.72
N ILE A 700 20.09 24.08 -3.92
CA ILE A 700 21.00 24.95 -3.19
C ILE A 700 20.19 26.00 -2.45
N CYS A 701 20.39 26.11 -1.13
CA CYS A 701 19.86 27.25 -0.37
C CYS A 701 20.79 28.46 -0.54
N LEU A 702 20.34 29.45 -1.32
CA LEU A 702 21.09 30.66 -1.66
C LEU A 702 21.02 31.68 -0.52
N GLU A 703 19.82 31.93 0.01
CA GLU A 703 19.57 32.86 1.10
C GLU A 703 18.56 32.25 2.08
N ARG A 704 18.71 32.56 3.36
CA ARG A 704 17.78 32.13 4.41
C ARG A 704 16.84 33.29 4.71
N GLU A 705 15.55 33.00 4.92
CA GLU A 705 14.64 34.03 5.44
C GLU A 705 14.96 34.26 6.93
N ASP A 706 15.18 35.52 7.32
CA ASP A 706 15.46 35.86 8.72
C ASP A 706 14.20 35.61 9.54
N THR A 707 14.22 34.58 10.39
CA THR A 707 13.17 34.32 11.36
C THR A 707 13.26 35.38 12.48
N HIS A 708 12.43 36.42 12.37
CA HIS A 708 12.22 37.40 13.44
C HIS A 708 11.25 36.92 14.50
#